data_AF-A0A847GSP5-F1
#
_entry.id   AF-A0A847GSP5-F1
#
_cell.length_a   1.000
_cell.length_b   1.000
_cell.length_c   1.000
_cell.angle_alpha   90.00
_cell.angle_beta   90.00
_cell.angle_gamma   90.00
#
_symmetry.space_group_name_H-M   'P 1'
#
loop_
_entity.id
_entity.type
_entity.pdbx_description
1 polymer ?
#
loop_
_entity_poly.entity_id
_entity_poly.type
_entity_poly.pdbx_seq_one_letter_code
_entity_poly.pdbx_strand_id
1 'polypeptide(L)'
;MKRGTGNLVSRLRTRRTRGAPRAGRGSARGLRYEFLEDRRLLSGVPFGAFPDDTAEYMLGDVLVSVVLMESNTNLSAVNENTETWTPAHITATKQKVQQGVQWWEETLAAQFPGSAATLEFQFDFTYADQPVLTRYEPISQTSDAFQYWIYDFLNQVGHNQRGNFSDDIRSFNHAQRLAYGTDWAFTVFVVNDANDDDGMFKSGGAFPRAFSYAGGQFMISPAGRPASTFAHETGHMFWARDEYYRGGNYADRRGYYNAQNVNAWDNPTPGFVQAESIMATGSLLDLAYLDRTSSHSSLEMIGWRDSDNDGIFDVLDVPHTLSGTGFVDPASGQYRFLGESSVQALFNFNSSGLQNDITLNTISRAEFRVDSGPWESAAAFDAPAVDLDLSFAVPATGAHTVEIRTVDAVSGVVSTLFQGNTERPSSALRQGLNGFVWHDADDDGQVENEETRLPGWTVRLVDADGLPLNLVQTLDPDGYASGTVLNSVLPGVELTLEGDPFGKVLAVAAGSGKAFGSRSVSTTSSTWTPDGLALRIDFTAPVTSVRLDAIGTWTGDRARLEAFDSSGTLLGRYTTDELAEDQTETMQVQRPVADIAYVVGCAHAGFGVRLDRLQFGPETSVQTDAQGAYAITSLPAGAYFVEAVTPSGSVIAESRRQVVLAEGEALGQVDLVAQAGVTSWQNPVRATDVTGDGHVTPLDALTVINFVNAHAGNLQVPLSDVPPPYYDVDGNGFVTAADVLFVINELNASSSGLESGEALPGGGLASGDSSDSAEGEGETPHDSVAAAPAIWMTPPASDPPVDPAVAIASRPGRSTATHGRPFVYSARTAASVRTSPVELRHRGSSETGLTPLDSAVDWPALEAILDDLAGGVAGALAGDLLAG
;
A
#
# COMPACT_ATOMS: atom_id res chain seq x y z
N MET A 1 -67.55 -14.33 10.56
CA MET A 1 -68.64 -14.90 9.71
C MET A 1 -68.00 -15.75 8.61
N LYS A 2 -68.63 -16.87 8.20
CA LYS A 2 -68.41 -17.73 7.00
C LYS A 2 -66.96 -17.89 6.45
N ARG A 3 -66.36 -19.09 6.59
CA ARG A 3 -66.11 -20.10 5.52
C ARG A 3 -65.23 -19.60 4.34
N GLY A 4 -64.10 -20.20 3.94
CA GLY A 4 -63.40 -21.42 4.37
C GLY A 4 -63.37 -22.52 3.28
N THR A 5 -62.19 -22.81 2.73
CA THR A 5 -61.71 -23.98 1.93
C THR A 5 -60.30 -23.65 1.41
N GLY A 6 -59.30 -24.53 1.30
CA GLY A 6 -59.20 -25.93 1.73
C GLY A 6 -58.33 -26.80 0.81
N ASN A 7 -57.16 -27.24 1.31
CA ASN A 7 -56.33 -28.38 0.89
C ASN A 7 -55.64 -28.38 -0.50
N LEU A 8 -54.36 -28.76 -0.71
CA LEU A 8 -53.45 -29.84 -0.24
C LEU A 8 -53.31 -31.03 -1.23
N VAL A 9 -52.11 -31.61 -1.24
CA VAL A 9 -51.70 -32.97 -1.71
C VAL A 9 -51.07 -33.12 -3.12
N SER A 10 -49.74 -33.29 -3.08
CA SER A 10 -48.80 -34.04 -3.95
C SER A 10 -49.31 -35.14 -4.90
N ARG A 11 -48.54 -35.47 -5.97
CA ARG A 11 -47.80 -36.78 -6.11
C ARG A 11 -47.08 -37.05 -7.46
N LEU A 12 -45.99 -37.83 -7.33
CA LEU A 12 -45.49 -38.93 -8.21
C LEU A 12 -44.76 -38.70 -9.57
N ARG A 13 -43.43 -38.94 -9.49
CA ARG A 13 -42.58 -39.81 -10.35
C ARG A 13 -43.18 -40.49 -11.60
N THR A 14 -42.39 -40.46 -12.70
CA THR A 14 -42.10 -41.62 -13.59
C THR A 14 -40.70 -41.51 -14.23
N ARG A 15 -40.16 -42.60 -14.81
CA ARG A 15 -38.72 -42.77 -15.15
C ARG A 15 -38.54 -43.59 -16.45
N ARG A 16 -37.43 -43.35 -17.18
CA ARG A 16 -36.95 -44.05 -18.42
C ARG A 16 -37.72 -43.66 -19.70
N THR A 17 -37.11 -43.64 -20.90
CA THR A 17 -36.10 -44.56 -21.50
C THR A 17 -35.00 -43.89 -22.35
N ARG A 18 -33.94 -44.64 -22.65
CA ARG A 18 -32.82 -44.29 -23.57
C ARG A 18 -33.15 -44.65 -25.02
N GLY A 19 -32.57 -43.92 -25.98
CA GLY A 19 -32.40 -44.32 -27.39
C GLY A 19 -31.33 -43.47 -28.08
N ALA A 20 -30.45 -44.10 -28.85
CA ALA A 20 -29.31 -43.48 -29.57
C ALA A 20 -28.91 -44.37 -30.77
N PRO A 21 -28.02 -43.95 -31.69
CA PRO A 21 -27.68 -42.59 -32.13
C PRO A 21 -27.92 -42.42 -33.66
N ARG A 22 -27.62 -41.24 -34.23
CA ARG A 22 -27.41 -41.10 -35.68
C ARG A 22 -26.24 -40.15 -35.96
N ALA A 23 -25.20 -40.65 -36.62
CA ALA A 23 -23.98 -39.90 -36.90
C ALA A 23 -24.17 -38.94 -38.09
N GLY A 24 -23.60 -37.74 -38.01
CA GLY A 24 -23.68 -36.74 -39.06
C GLY A 24 -22.60 -35.67 -38.94
N ARG A 25 -21.52 -35.86 -39.72
CA ARG A 25 -20.50 -34.88 -40.18
C ARG A 25 -19.92 -33.89 -39.16
N GLY A 26 -18.60 -33.99 -38.97
CA GLY A 26 -17.84 -32.97 -38.25
C GLY A 26 -17.85 -31.62 -38.97
N SER A 27 -18.01 -30.57 -38.18
CA SER A 27 -17.57 -29.21 -38.49
C SER A 27 -16.55 -28.83 -37.41
N ALA A 28 -15.50 -28.10 -37.77
CA ALA A 28 -14.49 -27.68 -36.82
C ALA A 28 -15.13 -26.76 -35.76
N ARG A 29 -15.03 -27.15 -34.48
CA ARG A 29 -15.31 -26.20 -33.39
C ARG A 29 -14.18 -25.19 -33.35
N GLY A 30 -14.45 -23.97 -33.79
CA GLY A 30 -13.63 -22.83 -33.38
C GLY A 30 -13.62 -22.76 -31.85
N LEU A 31 -12.47 -22.39 -31.28
CA LEU A 31 -12.33 -22.09 -29.86
C LEU A 31 -13.32 -20.97 -29.53
N ARG A 32 -14.39 -21.31 -28.82
CA ARG A 32 -15.17 -20.32 -28.10
C ARG A 32 -14.35 -20.00 -26.86
N TYR A 33 -13.94 -18.73 -26.74
CA TYR A 33 -13.74 -18.15 -25.44
C TYR A 33 -15.12 -18.19 -24.75
N GLU A 34 -15.33 -19.22 -23.94
CA GLU A 34 -16.32 -19.15 -22.88
C GLU A 34 -15.75 -18.11 -21.92
N PHE A 35 -16.39 -16.94 -21.87
CA PHE A 35 -16.24 -16.05 -20.72
C PHE A 35 -16.47 -16.91 -19.49
N LEU A 36 -15.51 -16.90 -18.57
CA LEU A 36 -15.68 -17.52 -17.27
C LEU A 36 -16.94 -16.91 -16.66
N GLU A 37 -17.96 -17.75 -16.44
CA GLU A 37 -19.15 -17.36 -15.67
C GLU A 37 -18.67 -16.70 -14.38
N ASP A 38 -19.35 -15.62 -13.98
CA ASP A 38 -19.01 -14.84 -12.80
C ASP A 38 -18.70 -15.78 -11.63
N ARG A 39 -17.41 -15.91 -11.32
CA ARG A 39 -17.04 -16.28 -9.98
C ARG A 39 -17.63 -15.16 -9.15
N ARG A 40 -18.64 -15.49 -8.33
CA ARG A 40 -18.76 -14.83 -7.03
C ARG A 40 -17.34 -14.80 -6.49
N LEU A 41 -16.75 -13.61 -6.43
CA LEU A 41 -15.50 -13.44 -5.72
C LEU A 41 -15.76 -14.03 -4.33
N LEU A 42 -14.84 -14.89 -3.90
CA LEU A 42 -14.83 -15.30 -2.50
C LEU A 42 -14.81 -13.98 -1.72
N SER A 43 -15.75 -13.79 -0.79
CA SER A 43 -15.69 -12.62 0.11
C SER A 43 -14.27 -12.59 0.66
N GLY A 44 -13.58 -11.48 0.40
CA GLY A 44 -12.21 -11.31 0.84
C GLY A 44 -12.16 -11.30 2.37
N VAL A 45 -10.95 -11.37 2.92
CA VAL A 45 -10.79 -10.81 4.26
C VAL A 45 -11.14 -9.30 4.20
N PRO A 46 -11.63 -8.71 5.30
CA PRO A 46 -11.96 -7.29 5.35
C PRO A 46 -10.83 -6.41 4.81
N PHE A 47 -11.17 -5.29 4.16
CA PHE A 47 -10.18 -4.40 3.57
C PHE A 47 -9.23 -3.89 4.66
N GLY A 48 -7.93 -4.09 4.48
CA GLY A 48 -6.88 -3.75 5.45
C GLY A 48 -6.55 -4.84 6.49
N ALA A 49 -7.31 -5.93 6.59
CA ALA A 49 -7.09 -6.97 7.59
C ALA A 49 -5.95 -7.93 7.21
N PHE A 50 -4.99 -8.10 8.12
CA PHE A 50 -3.90 -9.07 7.96
C PHE A 50 -4.35 -10.49 8.36
N PRO A 51 -3.55 -11.53 8.06
CA PRO A 51 -3.87 -12.89 8.48
C PRO A 51 -4.15 -13.04 9.98
N ASP A 52 -3.45 -12.28 10.81
CA ASP A 52 -3.54 -12.38 12.26
C ASP A 52 -4.67 -11.51 12.87
N ASP A 53 -5.30 -10.61 12.09
CA ASP A 53 -6.48 -9.83 12.49
C ASP A 53 -7.76 -10.68 12.40
N THR A 54 -7.84 -11.70 13.25
CA THR A 54 -8.93 -12.69 13.20
C THR A 54 -10.23 -12.22 13.85
N ALA A 55 -10.19 -11.15 14.66
CA ALA A 55 -11.34 -10.36 15.10
C ALA A 55 -10.87 -8.99 15.65
N GLU A 56 -11.45 -7.88 15.18
CA GLU A 56 -11.19 -6.53 15.74
C GLU A 56 -12.47 -5.84 16.26
N TYR A 57 -13.56 -5.85 15.50
CA TYR A 57 -14.88 -5.38 15.94
C TYR A 57 -16.00 -6.35 15.55
N MET A 58 -17.07 -6.39 16.34
CA MET A 58 -18.11 -7.42 16.30
C MET A 58 -19.22 -7.04 15.32
N LEU A 59 -18.89 -7.01 14.03
CA LEU A 59 -19.82 -6.79 12.91
C LEU A 59 -19.42 -7.72 11.76
N GLY A 60 -20.33 -7.95 10.80
CA GLY A 60 -20.11 -8.84 9.66
C GLY A 60 -20.27 -10.32 10.01
N ASP A 61 -19.68 -11.17 9.18
CA ASP A 61 -19.75 -12.63 9.32
C ASP A 61 -18.62 -13.15 10.22
N VAL A 62 -18.98 -13.91 11.26
CA VAL A 62 -18.02 -14.45 12.24
C VAL A 62 -18.11 -15.97 12.30
N LEU A 63 -17.01 -16.67 12.02
CA LEU A 63 -16.94 -18.12 12.16
C LEU A 63 -16.47 -18.53 13.57
N VAL A 64 -17.23 -19.42 14.20
CA VAL A 64 -16.91 -20.00 15.51
C VAL A 64 -16.61 -21.48 15.37
N SER A 65 -15.33 -21.84 15.47
CA SER A 65 -14.90 -23.26 15.48
C SER A 65 -15.03 -23.82 16.88
N VAL A 66 -15.90 -24.82 17.08
CA VAL A 66 -16.17 -25.41 18.40
C VAL A 66 -15.45 -26.74 18.55
N VAL A 67 -14.53 -26.81 19.49
CA VAL A 67 -13.65 -27.95 19.75
C VAL A 67 -13.98 -28.55 21.12
N LEU A 68 -14.30 -29.84 21.15
CA LEU A 68 -14.47 -30.59 22.39
C LEU A 68 -13.23 -31.46 22.64
N MET A 69 -12.66 -31.39 23.84
CA MET A 69 -11.51 -32.21 24.23
C MET A 69 -11.97 -33.47 24.96
N GLU A 70 -11.51 -34.64 24.53
CA GLU A 70 -11.81 -35.95 25.15
C GLU A 70 -10.50 -36.57 25.69
N SER A 71 -10.46 -36.86 26.98
CA SER A 71 -9.32 -37.54 27.59
C SER A 71 -9.30 -39.02 27.18
N ASN A 72 -8.13 -39.63 26.98
CA ASN A 72 -8.07 -41.01 26.49
C ASN A 72 -7.02 -41.88 27.22
N THR A 73 -7.48 -42.96 27.86
CA THR A 73 -6.64 -43.95 28.56
C THR A 73 -5.66 -44.69 27.65
N ASN A 74 -5.86 -44.67 26.33
CA ASN A 74 -4.92 -45.21 25.36
C ASN A 74 -3.77 -44.24 25.02
N LEU A 75 -3.92 -42.95 25.33
CA LEU A 75 -2.89 -41.91 25.13
C LEU A 75 -2.08 -41.62 26.40
N SER A 76 -2.65 -41.89 27.58
CA SER A 76 -1.94 -41.83 28.85
C SER A 76 -2.43 -42.90 29.83
N ALA A 77 -1.48 -43.62 30.44
CA ALA A 77 -1.74 -44.47 31.61
C ALA A 77 -1.49 -43.74 32.95
N VAL A 78 -1.24 -42.42 32.90
CA VAL A 78 -0.83 -41.59 34.05
C VAL A 78 -1.87 -40.53 34.42
N ASN A 79 -2.80 -40.23 33.51
CA ASN A 79 -3.99 -39.44 33.77
C ASN A 79 -5.20 -40.38 33.72
N GLU A 80 -6.00 -40.39 34.78
CA GLU A 80 -7.28 -41.10 34.79
C GLU A 80 -8.26 -40.32 33.89
N ASN A 81 -8.92 -41.00 32.94
CA ASN A 81 -10.10 -40.44 32.27
C ASN A 81 -11.22 -40.49 33.31
N THR A 82 -11.67 -39.31 33.75
CA THR A 82 -12.81 -39.15 34.66
C THR A 82 -14.02 -38.61 33.91
N GLU A 83 -13.80 -37.99 32.76
CA GLU A 83 -14.83 -37.39 31.93
C GLU A 83 -14.87 -38.04 30.55
N THR A 84 -16.09 -38.37 30.09
CA THR A 84 -16.33 -38.95 28.76
C THR A 84 -17.48 -38.23 28.09
N TRP A 85 -17.26 -37.70 26.89
CA TRP A 85 -18.31 -37.05 26.12
C TRP A 85 -19.37 -38.05 25.66
N THR A 86 -20.64 -37.79 26.02
CA THR A 86 -21.79 -38.54 25.49
C THR A 86 -22.47 -37.75 24.36
N PRO A 87 -23.11 -38.39 23.37
CA PRO A 87 -23.80 -37.67 22.29
C PRO A 87 -24.87 -36.67 22.78
N ALA A 88 -25.51 -36.97 23.92
CA ALA A 88 -26.46 -36.07 24.57
C ALA A 88 -25.75 -34.86 25.20
N HIS A 89 -24.60 -35.05 25.87
CA HIS A 89 -23.83 -33.95 26.43
C HIS A 89 -23.24 -33.06 25.33
N ILE A 90 -22.65 -33.65 24.28
CA ILE A 90 -22.17 -32.93 23.08
C ILE A 90 -23.29 -32.04 22.51
N THR A 91 -24.48 -32.60 22.30
CA THR A 91 -25.63 -31.84 21.76
C THR A 91 -26.04 -30.67 22.66
N ALA A 92 -26.12 -30.88 23.97
CA ALA A 92 -26.45 -29.83 24.93
C ALA A 92 -25.37 -28.74 25.01
N THR A 93 -24.09 -29.12 24.89
CA THR A 93 -22.97 -28.18 24.86
C THR A 93 -22.97 -27.32 23.61
N LYS A 94 -23.13 -27.92 22.42
CA LYS A 94 -23.27 -27.16 21.16
C LYS A 94 -24.41 -26.13 21.23
N GLN A 95 -25.57 -26.51 21.79
CA GLN A 95 -26.70 -25.60 22.01
C GLN A 95 -26.38 -24.45 22.97
N LYS A 96 -25.63 -24.69 24.05
CA LYS A 96 -25.22 -23.63 25.01
C LYS A 96 -24.22 -22.65 24.39
N VAL A 97 -23.23 -23.15 23.65
CA VAL A 97 -22.27 -22.31 22.91
C VAL A 97 -23.02 -21.45 21.91
N GLN A 98 -23.87 -22.06 21.09
CA GLN A 98 -24.67 -21.34 20.08
C GLN A 98 -25.57 -20.27 20.72
N GLN A 99 -26.34 -20.60 21.75
CA GLN A 99 -27.21 -19.63 22.44
C GLN A 99 -26.44 -18.46 23.06
N GLY A 100 -25.25 -18.72 23.61
CA GLY A 100 -24.43 -17.67 24.22
C GLY A 100 -23.75 -16.77 23.19
N VAL A 101 -23.28 -17.33 22.07
CA VAL A 101 -22.66 -16.55 20.99
C VAL A 101 -23.72 -15.72 20.24
N GLN A 102 -24.81 -16.35 19.78
CA GLN A 102 -25.90 -15.68 19.05
C GLN A 102 -26.66 -14.64 19.90
N TRP A 103 -26.40 -14.60 21.21
CA TRP A 103 -26.89 -13.52 22.07
C TRP A 103 -26.46 -12.14 21.59
N TRP A 104 -25.30 -12.03 20.94
CA TRP A 104 -24.82 -10.76 20.37
C TRP A 104 -25.60 -10.32 19.13
N GLU A 105 -26.04 -11.24 18.26
CA GLU A 105 -26.95 -10.94 17.12
C GLU A 105 -28.27 -10.35 17.65
N GLU A 106 -28.85 -11.01 18.67
CA GLU A 106 -30.10 -10.58 19.31
C GLU A 106 -29.93 -9.23 20.04
N THR A 107 -28.74 -8.96 20.59
CA THR A 107 -28.41 -7.71 21.29
C THR A 107 -28.23 -6.56 20.31
N LEU A 108 -27.57 -6.78 19.16
CA LEU A 108 -27.46 -5.78 18.09
C LEU A 108 -28.86 -5.38 17.60
N ALA A 109 -29.70 -6.36 17.26
CA ALA A 109 -31.07 -6.13 16.80
C ALA A 109 -31.98 -5.46 17.86
N ALA A 110 -31.73 -5.69 19.16
CA ALA A 110 -32.51 -5.10 20.25
C ALA A 110 -32.09 -3.67 20.60
N GLN A 111 -30.78 -3.39 20.64
CA GLN A 111 -30.23 -2.08 21.02
C GLN A 111 -30.17 -1.11 19.82
N PHE A 112 -29.93 -1.61 18.61
CA PHE A 112 -29.73 -0.82 17.38
C PHE A 112 -30.70 -1.23 16.26
N PRO A 113 -32.03 -1.23 16.48
CA PRO A 113 -33.02 -1.74 15.51
C PRO A 113 -33.15 -0.90 14.22
N GLY A 114 -32.48 0.25 14.15
CA GLY A 114 -32.38 1.09 12.95
C GLY A 114 -31.01 1.03 12.26
N SER A 115 -30.04 0.27 12.80
CA SER A 115 -28.71 0.20 12.19
C SER A 115 -28.71 -0.59 10.90
N ALA A 116 -27.89 -0.13 9.97
CA ALA A 116 -27.61 -0.78 8.70
C ALA A 116 -26.58 -1.94 8.82
N ALA A 117 -25.85 -2.01 9.93
CA ALA A 117 -24.79 -2.99 10.12
C ALA A 117 -25.33 -4.41 10.40
N THR A 118 -24.62 -5.42 9.90
CA THR A 118 -24.95 -6.84 10.08
C THR A 118 -24.04 -7.50 11.12
N LEU A 119 -24.52 -8.62 11.69
CA LEU A 119 -23.72 -9.55 12.48
C LEU A 119 -24.35 -10.94 12.37
N GLU A 120 -23.62 -11.93 11.85
CA GLU A 120 -24.05 -13.33 11.76
C GLU A 120 -22.94 -14.27 12.26
N PHE A 121 -23.24 -15.14 13.24
CA PHE A 121 -22.30 -16.16 13.69
C PHE A 121 -22.57 -17.51 13.00
N GLN A 122 -21.59 -17.96 12.24
CA GLN A 122 -21.53 -19.30 11.67
C GLN A 122 -20.77 -20.25 12.61
N PHE A 123 -21.12 -21.54 12.64
CA PHE A 123 -20.53 -22.51 13.56
C PHE A 123 -19.92 -23.72 12.82
N ASP A 124 -18.63 -23.95 13.01
CA ASP A 124 -17.98 -25.22 12.66
C ASP A 124 -18.00 -26.15 13.88
N PHE A 125 -18.81 -27.21 13.80
CA PHE A 125 -18.91 -28.25 14.83
C PHE A 125 -18.10 -29.51 14.50
N THR A 126 -17.23 -29.51 13.48
CA THR A 126 -16.45 -30.68 13.05
C THR A 126 -15.70 -31.34 14.22
N TYR A 127 -15.04 -30.53 15.06
CA TYR A 127 -14.26 -30.97 16.21
C TYR A 127 -15.07 -31.10 17.51
N ALA A 128 -16.39 -30.88 17.44
CA ALA A 128 -17.34 -31.19 18.50
C ALA A 128 -18.12 -32.49 18.22
N ASP A 129 -18.44 -32.76 16.95
CA ASP A 129 -19.03 -34.03 16.52
C ASP A 129 -18.00 -35.18 16.50
N GLN A 130 -16.71 -34.84 16.39
CA GLN A 130 -15.59 -35.75 16.62
C GLN A 130 -14.62 -35.10 17.63
N PRO A 131 -14.86 -35.26 18.96
CA PRO A 131 -14.01 -34.68 20.00
C PRO A 131 -12.53 -35.05 19.82
N VAL A 132 -11.66 -34.06 20.01
CA VAL A 132 -10.21 -34.19 19.85
C VAL A 132 -9.66 -35.00 21.03
N LEU A 133 -8.99 -36.10 20.70
CA LEU A 133 -8.38 -36.97 21.69
C LEU A 133 -7.12 -36.31 22.28
N THR A 134 -7.06 -36.19 23.59
CA THR A 134 -5.88 -35.72 24.32
C THR A 134 -5.46 -36.70 25.41
N ARG A 135 -4.18 -36.62 25.80
CA ARG A 135 -3.58 -37.43 26.87
C ARG A 135 -3.90 -36.90 28.28
N TYR A 136 -4.53 -35.73 28.39
CA TYR A 136 -4.87 -35.05 29.64
C TYR A 136 -6.36 -35.11 29.91
N GLU A 137 -6.75 -35.13 31.18
CA GLU A 137 -8.10 -34.82 31.62
C GLU A 137 -8.15 -33.31 31.92
N PRO A 138 -8.73 -32.45 31.05
CA PRO A 138 -8.46 -31.02 31.12
C PRO A 138 -9.02 -30.34 32.37
N ILE A 139 -10.21 -30.75 32.86
CA ILE A 139 -10.81 -30.18 34.09
C ILE A 139 -9.95 -30.49 35.33
N SER A 140 -9.33 -31.68 35.35
CA SER A 140 -8.39 -32.11 36.38
C SER A 140 -7.03 -31.40 36.33
N GLN A 141 -6.77 -30.53 35.34
CA GLN A 141 -5.57 -29.68 35.28
C GLN A 141 -5.86 -28.26 35.80
N THR A 142 -4.80 -27.54 36.15
CA THR A 142 -4.85 -26.08 36.31
C THR A 142 -5.11 -25.42 34.95
N SER A 143 -5.83 -24.30 34.89
CA SER A 143 -6.08 -23.52 33.66
C SER A 143 -4.85 -23.38 32.76
N ASP A 144 -3.70 -23.10 33.39
CA ASP A 144 -2.43 -22.77 32.75
C ASP A 144 -1.83 -23.94 31.93
N ALA A 145 -2.39 -25.14 32.10
CA ALA A 145 -2.03 -26.33 31.33
C ALA A 145 -2.66 -26.36 29.91
N PHE A 146 -3.46 -25.36 29.52
CA PHE A 146 -4.25 -25.38 28.28
C PHE A 146 -3.44 -25.71 27.03
N GLN A 147 -2.22 -25.18 26.92
CA GLN A 147 -1.36 -25.41 25.76
C GLN A 147 -1.04 -26.90 25.56
N TYR A 148 -0.95 -27.69 26.63
CA TYR A 148 -0.57 -29.10 26.53
C TYR A 148 -1.64 -29.98 25.85
N TRP A 149 -2.92 -29.62 25.95
CA TRP A 149 -4.02 -30.35 25.32
C TRP A 149 -4.55 -29.65 24.06
N ILE A 150 -4.52 -28.31 23.96
CA ILE A 150 -4.85 -27.64 22.70
C ILE A 150 -3.78 -27.91 21.63
N TYR A 151 -2.50 -28.11 21.97
CA TYR A 151 -1.55 -28.55 20.94
C TYR A 151 -1.87 -29.94 20.38
N ASP A 152 -2.56 -30.83 21.10
CA ASP A 152 -3.02 -32.10 20.49
C ASP A 152 -4.02 -31.82 19.34
N PHE A 153 -4.87 -30.76 19.45
CA PHE A 153 -5.71 -30.24 18.36
C PHE A 153 -4.91 -29.56 17.24
N LEU A 154 -4.04 -28.59 17.58
CA LEU A 154 -3.26 -27.84 16.58
C LEU A 154 -2.33 -28.75 15.76
N ASN A 155 -1.81 -29.82 16.38
CA ASN A 155 -1.08 -30.89 15.69
C ASN A 155 -1.96 -31.69 14.71
N GLN A 156 -3.22 -31.94 15.06
CA GLN A 156 -4.19 -32.65 14.20
C GLN A 156 -4.60 -31.82 12.98
N VAL A 157 -4.75 -30.50 13.13
CA VAL A 157 -5.11 -29.59 12.02
C VAL A 157 -3.90 -29.02 11.25
N GLY A 158 -2.68 -29.20 11.76
CA GLY A 158 -1.44 -28.81 11.06
C GLY A 158 -0.98 -27.36 11.31
N HIS A 159 -1.62 -26.64 12.22
CA HIS A 159 -1.32 -25.24 12.57
C HIS A 159 -0.48 -25.15 13.85
N ASN A 160 0.71 -25.73 13.82
CA ASN A 160 1.64 -25.85 14.96
C ASN A 160 3.08 -25.40 14.62
N GLN A 161 3.21 -24.56 13.60
CA GLN A 161 4.46 -24.35 12.85
C GLN A 161 5.12 -22.99 13.13
N ARG A 162 4.39 -22.02 13.70
CA ARG A 162 4.93 -20.67 13.96
C ARG A 162 5.73 -20.60 15.26
N GLY A 163 5.56 -21.59 16.15
CA GLY A 163 6.39 -21.75 17.36
C GLY A 163 5.95 -20.90 18.56
N ASN A 164 4.81 -20.22 18.43
CA ASN A 164 4.10 -19.49 19.49
C ASN A 164 2.61 -19.81 19.36
N PHE A 165 1.99 -20.14 20.48
CA PHE A 165 0.59 -20.57 20.55
C PHE A 165 -0.40 -19.53 20.00
N SER A 166 -0.17 -18.24 20.25
CA SER A 166 -1.00 -17.13 19.73
C SER A 166 -1.05 -17.17 18.20
N ASP A 167 0.11 -17.34 17.58
CA ASP A 167 0.26 -17.21 16.13
C ASP A 167 -0.19 -18.50 15.45
N ASP A 168 0.02 -19.64 16.11
CA ASP A 168 -0.51 -20.96 15.70
C ASP A 168 -2.05 -20.99 15.70
N ILE A 169 -2.73 -20.52 16.76
CA ILE A 169 -4.21 -20.49 16.80
C ILE A 169 -4.80 -19.43 15.85
N ARG A 170 -4.16 -18.26 15.71
CA ARG A 170 -4.54 -17.25 14.70
C ARG A 170 -4.40 -17.79 13.29
N SER A 171 -3.33 -18.53 12.99
CA SER A 171 -3.14 -19.21 11.71
C SER A 171 -4.28 -20.19 11.39
N PHE A 172 -4.77 -20.95 12.38
CA PHE A 172 -5.94 -21.82 12.20
C PHE A 172 -7.21 -21.00 11.96
N ASN A 173 -7.52 -20.03 12.82
CA ASN A 173 -8.71 -19.17 12.68
C ASN A 173 -8.73 -18.45 11.32
N HIS A 174 -7.58 -17.95 10.87
CA HIS A 174 -7.42 -17.32 9.55
C HIS A 174 -7.78 -18.29 8.40
N ALA A 175 -7.23 -19.50 8.42
CA ALA A 175 -7.54 -20.51 7.41
C ALA A 175 -9.03 -20.91 7.44
N GLN A 176 -9.64 -20.93 8.62
CA GLN A 176 -11.06 -21.21 8.79
C GLN A 176 -11.95 -20.09 8.23
N ARG A 177 -11.67 -18.80 8.50
CA ARG A 177 -12.46 -17.70 7.90
C ARG A 177 -12.40 -17.72 6.37
N LEU A 178 -11.22 -17.99 5.79
CA LEU A 178 -11.04 -18.13 4.35
C LEU A 178 -11.80 -19.34 3.77
N ALA A 179 -11.90 -20.45 4.52
CA ALA A 179 -12.58 -21.66 4.07
C ALA A 179 -14.12 -21.53 4.08
N TYR A 180 -14.67 -20.65 4.92
CA TYR A 180 -16.12 -20.43 5.06
C TYR A 180 -16.59 -19.11 4.41
N GLY A 181 -15.67 -18.19 4.08
CA GLY A 181 -15.99 -16.88 3.50
C GLY A 181 -16.50 -15.87 4.52
N THR A 182 -15.96 -15.89 5.74
CA THR A 182 -16.33 -14.96 6.84
C THR A 182 -15.27 -13.89 7.05
N ASP A 183 -15.67 -12.74 7.61
CA ASP A 183 -14.78 -11.62 7.93
C ASP A 183 -13.82 -11.98 9.06
N TRP A 184 -14.37 -12.65 10.08
CA TRP A 184 -13.71 -12.96 11.34
C TRP A 184 -13.78 -14.44 11.66
N ALA A 185 -12.90 -14.92 12.56
CA ALA A 185 -13.00 -16.24 13.14
C ALA A 185 -12.33 -16.35 14.51
N PHE A 186 -12.89 -17.18 15.38
CA PHE A 186 -12.23 -17.60 16.63
C PHE A 186 -12.60 -19.04 17.01
N THR A 187 -11.84 -19.62 17.94
CA THR A 187 -12.05 -20.99 18.42
C THR A 187 -12.61 -21.05 19.84
N VAL A 188 -13.55 -21.96 20.08
CA VAL A 188 -14.15 -22.23 21.40
C VAL A 188 -13.77 -23.63 21.83
N PHE A 189 -12.95 -23.74 22.87
CA PHE A 189 -12.61 -25.01 23.49
C PHE A 189 -13.55 -25.26 24.67
N VAL A 190 -14.30 -26.36 24.64
CA VAL A 190 -15.13 -26.77 25.78
C VAL A 190 -14.55 -28.01 26.45
N VAL A 191 -14.39 -27.90 27.76
CA VAL A 191 -13.87 -28.94 28.63
C VAL A 191 -15.04 -29.67 29.29
N ASN A 192 -15.02 -30.99 29.32
CA ASN A 192 -16.04 -31.78 30.00
C ASN A 192 -15.84 -31.69 31.53
N ASP A 193 -16.93 -31.52 32.26
CA ASP A 193 -17.02 -31.33 33.72
C ASP A 193 -18.25 -32.06 34.29
N ALA A 194 -18.73 -33.11 33.61
CA ALA A 194 -19.98 -33.79 33.93
C ALA A 194 -19.94 -34.62 35.23
N ASN A 195 -18.74 -34.97 35.69
CA ASN A 195 -18.46 -35.70 36.93
C ASN A 195 -17.60 -34.86 37.90
N ASP A 196 -17.50 -33.54 37.68
CA ASP A 196 -16.80 -32.59 38.53
C ASP A 196 -17.77 -31.84 39.46
N ASP A 197 -17.56 -31.95 40.78
CA ASP A 197 -18.53 -31.50 41.80
C ASP A 197 -18.61 -29.96 41.95
N ASP A 198 -17.57 -29.19 41.59
CA ASP A 198 -17.53 -27.73 41.76
C ASP A 198 -17.51 -26.92 40.45
N GLY A 199 -17.34 -27.60 39.31
CA GLY A 199 -17.34 -27.04 37.97
C GLY A 199 -16.16 -26.09 37.78
N MET A 200 -14.97 -26.49 38.22
CA MET A 200 -13.76 -25.66 38.21
C MET A 200 -12.53 -26.43 37.70
N PHE A 201 -11.60 -25.68 37.10
CA PHE A 201 -10.25 -26.19 36.91
C PHE A 201 -9.57 -26.38 38.27
N LYS A 202 -8.68 -27.38 38.34
CA LYS A 202 -7.90 -27.67 39.53
C LYS A 202 -7.22 -26.42 40.09
N SER A 203 -7.40 -26.19 41.39
CA SER A 203 -6.84 -25.04 42.10
C SER A 203 -5.33 -24.86 41.88
N GLY A 204 -4.91 -23.59 41.69
CA GLY A 204 -3.51 -23.21 41.54
C GLY A 204 -3.14 -22.63 40.16
N GLY A 205 -4.04 -22.70 39.17
CA GLY A 205 -3.92 -21.94 37.92
C GLY A 205 -4.40 -20.49 38.04
N ALA A 206 -4.17 -19.70 37.00
CA ALA A 206 -4.61 -18.31 36.87
C ALA A 206 -6.13 -18.13 36.88
N PHE A 207 -6.89 -19.07 36.30
CA PHE A 207 -8.34 -18.99 36.14
C PHE A 207 -9.04 -20.21 36.76
N PRO A 208 -10.07 -20.03 37.61
CA PRO A 208 -10.78 -21.17 38.20
C PRO A 208 -11.83 -21.78 37.27
N ARG A 209 -12.30 -21.05 36.24
CA ARG A 209 -13.41 -21.46 35.36
C ARG A 209 -13.14 -21.04 33.92
N ALA A 210 -14.12 -20.51 33.20
CA ALA A 210 -13.94 -19.99 31.85
C ALA A 210 -12.97 -18.80 31.82
N PHE A 211 -12.32 -18.61 30.67
CA PHE A 211 -11.43 -17.49 30.36
C PHE A 211 -11.18 -17.38 28.86
N SER A 212 -10.74 -16.19 28.43
CA SER A 212 -10.50 -15.85 27.03
C SER A 212 -9.14 -15.23 26.76
N TYR A 213 -8.60 -15.50 25.58
CA TYR A 213 -7.50 -14.75 24.98
C TYR A 213 -8.04 -13.86 23.87
N ALA A 214 -7.99 -12.55 24.09
CA ALA A 214 -8.73 -11.55 23.33
C ALA A 214 -8.26 -11.35 21.89
N GLY A 215 -9.11 -10.70 21.08
CA GLY A 215 -8.83 -10.34 19.69
C GLY A 215 -8.85 -11.54 18.76
N GLY A 216 -9.91 -12.34 18.79
CA GLY A 216 -10.14 -13.43 17.84
C GLY A 216 -9.22 -14.65 17.99
N GLN A 217 -8.64 -14.91 19.16
CA GLN A 217 -7.84 -16.11 19.40
C GLN A 217 -8.75 -17.27 19.80
N PHE A 218 -9.06 -17.39 21.09
CA PHE A 218 -9.88 -18.47 21.61
C PHE A 218 -10.42 -18.19 23.02
N MET A 219 -11.54 -18.84 23.33
CA MET A 219 -12.06 -18.96 24.69
C MET A 219 -12.07 -20.42 25.16
N ILE A 220 -11.92 -20.63 26.47
CA ILE A 220 -12.03 -21.93 27.15
C ILE A 220 -13.18 -21.85 28.16
N SER A 221 -14.04 -22.87 28.20
CA SER A 221 -15.11 -22.97 29.20
C SER A 221 -15.35 -24.42 29.63
N PRO A 222 -15.57 -24.72 30.92
CA PRO A 222 -16.20 -25.96 31.36
C PRO A 222 -17.62 -26.11 30.78
N ALA A 223 -18.05 -27.33 30.48
CA ALA A 223 -19.29 -27.57 29.76
C ALA A 223 -20.53 -27.20 30.59
N GLY A 224 -20.52 -27.38 31.91
CA GLY A 224 -21.62 -27.08 32.84
C GLY A 224 -21.97 -25.59 32.95
N ARG A 225 -21.16 -24.69 32.38
CA ARG A 225 -21.38 -23.24 32.39
C ARG A 225 -22.66 -22.85 31.62
N PRO A 226 -23.38 -21.79 32.06
CA PRO A 226 -24.56 -21.29 31.36
C PRO A 226 -24.19 -20.57 30.06
N ALA A 227 -25.17 -20.45 29.14
CA ALA A 227 -25.02 -19.72 27.88
C ALA A 227 -24.50 -18.28 28.06
N SER A 228 -24.87 -17.60 29.14
CA SER A 228 -24.37 -16.26 29.49
C SER A 228 -22.85 -16.19 29.72
N THR A 229 -22.20 -17.30 30.08
CA THR A 229 -20.73 -17.36 30.11
C THR A 229 -20.16 -17.28 28.70
N PHE A 230 -20.72 -18.01 27.73
CA PHE A 230 -20.25 -17.94 26.34
C PHE A 230 -20.53 -16.56 25.71
N ALA A 231 -21.61 -15.88 26.09
CA ALA A 231 -21.87 -14.49 25.69
C ALA A 231 -20.78 -13.53 26.21
N HIS A 232 -20.49 -13.57 27.51
CA HIS A 232 -19.44 -12.80 28.18
C HIS A 232 -18.05 -13.00 27.54
N GLU A 233 -17.62 -14.26 27.43
CA GLU A 233 -16.32 -14.61 26.85
C GLU A 233 -16.22 -14.24 25.35
N THR A 234 -17.33 -14.25 24.61
CA THR A 234 -17.37 -13.77 23.22
C THR A 234 -17.09 -12.26 23.13
N GLY A 235 -17.47 -11.47 24.13
CA GLY A 235 -17.10 -10.05 24.21
C GLY A 235 -15.59 -9.82 24.21
N HIS A 236 -14.82 -10.69 24.89
CA HIS A 236 -13.36 -10.64 24.86
C HIS A 236 -12.76 -10.96 23.49
N MET A 237 -13.43 -11.76 22.65
CA MET A 237 -12.94 -12.01 21.28
C MET A 237 -12.85 -10.70 20.48
N PHE A 238 -13.66 -9.71 20.83
CA PHE A 238 -13.64 -8.35 20.27
C PHE A 238 -13.21 -7.32 21.34
N TRP A 239 -12.21 -7.71 22.14
CA TRP A 239 -11.45 -6.87 23.08
C TRP A 239 -12.18 -6.27 24.29
N ALA A 240 -13.48 -6.51 24.48
CA ALA A 240 -14.21 -6.01 25.64
C ALA A 240 -13.48 -6.37 26.94
N ARG A 241 -13.49 -5.45 27.91
CA ARG A 241 -12.87 -5.66 29.24
C ARG A 241 -13.91 -6.06 30.27
N ASP A 242 -13.47 -6.89 31.21
CA ASP A 242 -14.20 -7.17 32.43
C ASP A 242 -14.45 -5.91 33.24
N GLU A 243 -15.62 -5.85 33.85
CA GLU A 243 -16.07 -4.69 34.62
C GLU A 243 -16.15 -5.00 36.12
N TYR A 244 -15.94 -6.25 36.53
CA TYR A 244 -16.03 -6.71 37.91
C TYR A 244 -14.69 -6.66 38.67
N TYR A 245 -14.77 -6.78 40.01
CA TYR A 245 -13.61 -6.73 40.91
C TYR A 245 -12.50 -7.74 40.53
N ARG A 246 -11.31 -7.20 40.17
CA ARG A 246 -10.11 -7.93 39.68
C ARG A 246 -10.20 -8.53 38.27
N GLY A 247 -11.22 -8.19 37.50
CA GLY A 247 -11.19 -8.36 36.04
C GLY A 247 -10.41 -7.20 35.42
N GLY A 248 -11.12 -6.21 34.88
CA GLY A 248 -10.55 -4.93 34.47
C GLY A 248 -10.63 -3.85 35.55
N ASN A 249 -10.09 -2.68 35.21
CA ASN A 249 -10.15 -1.46 36.01
C ASN A 249 -10.54 -0.25 35.15
N TYR A 250 -10.98 0.83 35.80
CA TYR A 250 -11.46 2.07 35.15
C TYR A 250 -10.46 2.74 34.20
N ALA A 251 -9.15 2.56 34.40
CA ALA A 251 -8.13 3.14 33.53
C ALA A 251 -7.79 2.24 32.31
N ASP A 252 -8.29 1.00 32.27
CA ASP A 252 -8.10 0.13 31.11
C ASP A 252 -8.79 0.71 29.87
N ARG A 253 -8.12 0.55 28.74
CA ARG A 253 -8.64 0.88 27.41
C ARG A 253 -8.45 -0.30 26.46
N ARG A 254 -9.39 -0.50 25.54
CA ARG A 254 -9.39 -1.60 24.55
C ARG A 254 -10.32 -1.31 23.36
N GLY A 255 -10.24 -2.16 22.34
CA GLY A 255 -11.11 -2.10 21.17
C GLY A 255 -10.64 -1.07 20.16
N TYR A 256 -11.25 -1.11 18.98
CA TYR A 256 -10.85 -0.31 17.81
C TYR A 256 -10.66 1.19 18.13
N TYR A 257 -11.56 1.77 18.93
CA TYR A 257 -11.50 3.18 19.34
C TYR A 257 -10.62 3.49 20.56
N ASN A 258 -9.92 2.50 21.12
CA ASN A 258 -9.26 2.57 22.42
C ASN A 258 -10.20 3.04 23.55
N ALA A 259 -11.45 2.55 23.52
CA ALA A 259 -12.52 2.93 24.44
C ALA A 259 -12.14 2.60 25.89
N GLN A 260 -12.50 3.49 26.82
CA GLN A 260 -12.15 3.36 28.24
C GLN A 260 -13.21 2.56 28.99
N ASN A 261 -12.77 1.75 29.95
CA ASN A 261 -13.62 0.88 30.78
C ASN A 261 -14.43 1.66 31.84
N VAL A 262 -15.28 2.60 31.41
CA VAL A 262 -15.96 3.51 32.34
C VAL A 262 -17.01 2.82 33.21
N ASN A 263 -17.50 1.63 32.86
CA ASN A 263 -18.40 0.87 33.73
C ASN A 263 -17.69 -0.04 34.76
N ALA A 264 -16.36 -0.01 34.85
CA ALA A 264 -15.59 -0.81 35.81
C ALA A 264 -15.97 -0.54 37.29
N TRP A 265 -15.87 -1.57 38.11
CA TRP A 265 -16.22 -1.57 39.55
C TRP A 265 -15.49 -0.50 40.39
N ASP A 266 -14.32 -0.03 39.94
CA ASP A 266 -13.49 0.96 40.60
C ASP A 266 -13.53 2.35 39.95
N ASN A 267 -14.54 2.64 39.11
CA ASN A 267 -14.75 3.97 38.57
C ASN A 267 -14.80 5.02 39.71
N PRO A 268 -13.89 6.00 39.72
CA PRO A 268 -13.73 6.96 40.83
C PRO A 268 -14.80 8.06 40.85
N THR A 269 -15.72 8.07 39.89
CA THR A 269 -16.77 9.09 39.76
C THR A 269 -17.69 9.07 40.98
N PRO A 270 -17.81 10.16 41.77
CA PRO A 270 -18.59 10.18 43.00
C PRO A 270 -20.06 9.83 42.76
N GLY A 271 -20.54 8.77 43.41
CA GLY A 271 -21.92 8.29 43.27
C GLY A 271 -22.18 7.40 42.05
N PHE A 272 -21.13 6.95 41.35
CA PHE A 272 -21.24 5.96 40.29
C PHE A 272 -21.90 4.66 40.76
N VAL A 273 -22.71 4.08 39.88
CA VAL A 273 -23.33 2.76 40.00
C VAL A 273 -23.11 2.08 38.66
N GLN A 274 -22.64 0.83 38.68
CA GLN A 274 -22.45 0.05 37.45
C GLN A 274 -23.79 -0.16 36.74
N ALA A 275 -23.82 0.11 35.44
CA ALA A 275 -24.88 -0.33 34.56
C ALA A 275 -24.87 -1.86 34.42
N GLU A 276 -26.02 -2.41 34.02
CA GLU A 276 -26.12 -3.80 33.57
C GLU A 276 -25.19 -4.03 32.39
N SER A 277 -24.45 -5.13 32.43
CA SER A 277 -23.44 -5.44 31.44
C SER A 277 -23.16 -6.93 31.39
N ILE A 278 -23.04 -7.47 30.17
CA ILE A 278 -22.59 -8.86 30.01
C ILE A 278 -21.15 -9.02 30.51
N MET A 279 -20.36 -7.94 30.55
CA MET A 279 -18.98 -7.91 31.08
C MET A 279 -18.88 -7.67 32.60
N ALA A 280 -20.02 -7.49 33.29
CA ALA A 280 -20.07 -7.40 34.75
C ALA A 280 -20.10 -8.81 35.40
N THR A 281 -20.64 -8.93 36.62
CA THR A 281 -20.78 -10.22 37.30
C THR A 281 -22.04 -10.28 38.18
N GLY A 282 -22.48 -11.50 38.51
CA GLY A 282 -23.68 -11.73 39.29
C GLY A 282 -24.92 -11.12 38.63
N SER A 283 -25.77 -10.47 39.42
CA SER A 283 -27.06 -9.97 38.96
C SER A 283 -26.99 -8.95 37.82
N LEU A 284 -25.90 -8.19 37.67
CA LEU A 284 -25.74 -7.25 36.56
C LEU A 284 -25.53 -7.97 35.21
N LEU A 285 -24.82 -9.11 35.23
CA LEU A 285 -24.64 -9.99 34.08
C LEU A 285 -25.92 -10.77 33.79
N ASP A 286 -26.58 -11.29 34.82
CA ASP A 286 -27.83 -12.05 34.66
C ASP A 286 -28.95 -11.18 34.07
N LEU A 287 -29.08 -9.91 34.51
CA LEU A 287 -30.04 -8.95 33.95
C LEU A 287 -29.67 -8.55 32.53
N ALA A 288 -28.41 -8.18 32.28
CA ALA A 288 -27.92 -7.85 30.94
C ALA A 288 -28.19 -8.97 29.92
N TYR A 289 -27.94 -10.22 30.31
CA TYR A 289 -28.20 -11.38 29.47
C TYR A 289 -29.69 -11.57 29.16
N LEU A 290 -30.58 -11.34 30.14
CA LEU A 290 -32.03 -11.43 29.96
C LEU A 290 -32.58 -10.31 29.06
N ASP A 291 -32.11 -9.08 29.28
CA ASP A 291 -32.63 -7.87 28.63
C ASP A 291 -31.89 -7.49 27.33
N ARG A 292 -30.96 -8.35 26.87
CA ARG A 292 -30.18 -8.20 25.62
C ARG A 292 -29.50 -6.84 25.54
N THR A 293 -28.68 -6.53 26.53
CA THR A 293 -28.00 -5.24 26.67
C THR A 293 -26.59 -5.40 27.23
N SER A 294 -25.76 -4.36 27.11
CA SER A 294 -24.50 -4.25 27.84
C SER A 294 -24.13 -2.79 28.11
N SER A 295 -23.09 -2.55 28.93
CA SER A 295 -22.63 -1.20 29.22
C SER A 295 -22.17 -0.48 27.95
N HIS A 296 -22.38 0.84 27.89
CA HIS A 296 -21.91 1.66 26.78
C HIS A 296 -20.40 1.46 26.50
N SER A 297 -19.53 1.44 27.52
CA SER A 297 -18.09 1.18 27.32
C SER A 297 -17.79 -0.19 26.71
N SER A 298 -18.53 -1.23 27.09
CA SER A 298 -18.32 -2.57 26.51
C SER A 298 -18.78 -2.64 25.05
N LEU A 299 -19.86 -1.93 24.69
CA LEU A 299 -20.34 -1.83 23.31
C LEU A 299 -19.34 -1.04 22.43
N GLU A 300 -18.80 0.08 22.93
CA GLU A 300 -17.74 0.80 22.22
C GLU A 300 -16.48 -0.07 22.02
N MET A 301 -16.07 -0.87 23.02
CA MET A 301 -14.90 -1.73 22.90
C MET A 301 -15.05 -2.79 21.79
N ILE A 302 -16.24 -3.34 21.58
CA ILE A 302 -16.50 -4.28 20.48
C ILE A 302 -16.77 -3.57 19.13
N GLY A 303 -16.62 -2.25 19.05
CA GLY A 303 -16.78 -1.46 17.83
C GLY A 303 -18.16 -0.85 17.59
N TRP A 304 -19.11 -1.01 18.52
CA TRP A 304 -20.46 -0.43 18.39
C TRP A 304 -20.51 0.97 19.00
N ARG A 305 -19.96 1.94 18.25
CA ARG A 305 -20.12 3.38 18.48
C ARG A 305 -20.69 4.00 17.22
N ASP A 306 -21.73 4.81 17.38
CA ASP A 306 -22.36 5.65 16.37
C ASP A 306 -22.32 7.07 16.97
N SER A 307 -21.39 7.89 16.48
CA SER A 307 -21.02 9.17 17.10
C SER A 307 -21.92 10.34 16.70
N ASP A 308 -22.54 10.29 15.51
CA ASP A 308 -23.44 11.35 15.01
C ASP A 308 -24.93 10.96 15.01
N ASN A 309 -25.23 9.69 15.34
CA ASN A 309 -26.56 9.10 15.49
C ASN A 309 -27.32 8.99 14.16
N ASP A 310 -26.64 8.66 13.07
CA ASP A 310 -27.26 8.38 11.77
C ASP A 310 -27.72 6.92 11.59
N GLY A 311 -27.20 6.00 12.41
CA GLY A 311 -27.48 4.56 12.38
C GLY A 311 -26.33 3.68 11.85
N ILE A 312 -25.23 4.28 11.40
CA ILE A 312 -24.02 3.60 10.95
C ILE A 312 -22.99 3.66 12.10
N PHE A 313 -22.22 2.59 12.31
CA PHE A 313 -21.15 2.62 13.32
C PHE A 313 -19.89 3.28 12.75
N ASP A 314 -19.15 4.05 13.56
CA ASP A 314 -17.97 4.83 13.15
C ASP A 314 -16.89 4.01 12.40
N VAL A 315 -16.77 2.71 12.68
CA VAL A 315 -15.87 1.78 11.95
C VAL A 315 -16.27 1.53 10.48
N LEU A 316 -17.53 1.74 10.15
CA LEU A 316 -18.10 1.63 8.81
C LEU A 316 -18.44 3.00 8.20
N ASP A 317 -18.64 4.06 9.00
CA ASP A 317 -18.90 5.42 8.50
C ASP A 317 -17.61 6.18 8.13
N VAL A 318 -16.98 5.76 7.02
CA VAL A 318 -15.84 6.48 6.44
C VAL A 318 -16.06 6.68 4.94
N PRO A 319 -16.24 7.93 4.47
CA PRO A 319 -16.50 8.24 3.07
C PRO A 319 -15.45 7.67 2.11
N HIS A 320 -15.91 7.10 1.00
CA HIS A 320 -15.03 6.52 0.00
C HIS A 320 -14.25 7.60 -0.77
N THR A 321 -13.10 7.24 -1.32
CA THR A 321 -12.42 8.07 -2.32
C THR A 321 -13.18 8.03 -3.65
N LEU A 322 -13.14 9.12 -4.40
CA LEU A 322 -13.52 9.17 -5.81
C LEU A 322 -12.57 10.12 -6.54
N SER A 323 -11.91 9.60 -7.57
CA SER A 323 -10.96 10.34 -8.42
C SER A 323 -11.31 10.05 -9.89
N GLY A 324 -11.02 10.98 -10.81
CA GLY A 324 -11.31 10.80 -12.23
C GLY A 324 -11.69 12.07 -12.99
N THR A 325 -12.04 11.89 -14.26
CA THR A 325 -12.39 12.92 -15.24
C THR A 325 -13.69 12.56 -15.95
N GLY A 326 -14.65 13.49 -15.95
CA GLY A 326 -15.93 13.39 -16.66
C GLY A 326 -16.04 14.39 -17.81
N PHE A 327 -16.60 13.96 -18.95
CA PHE A 327 -16.72 14.73 -20.19
C PHE A 327 -17.83 14.17 -21.08
N VAL A 328 -18.29 14.93 -22.09
CA VAL A 328 -19.16 14.39 -23.14
C VAL A 328 -18.29 13.78 -24.22
N ASP A 329 -18.50 12.51 -24.56
CA ASP A 329 -17.81 11.85 -25.68
C ASP A 329 -18.40 12.34 -27.02
N PRO A 330 -17.64 13.05 -27.89
CA PRO A 330 -18.16 13.57 -29.14
C PRO A 330 -18.63 12.49 -30.13
N ALA A 331 -18.12 11.26 -30.01
CA ALA A 331 -18.48 10.17 -30.92
C ALA A 331 -19.86 9.54 -30.60
N SER A 332 -20.24 9.49 -29.33
CA SER A 332 -21.49 8.87 -28.86
C SER A 332 -22.54 9.87 -28.35
N GLY A 333 -22.14 11.10 -28.02
CA GLY A 333 -22.98 12.09 -27.34
C GLY A 333 -23.41 11.67 -25.93
N GLN A 334 -22.75 10.67 -25.35
CA GLN A 334 -22.96 10.24 -23.96
C GLN A 334 -22.01 11.00 -23.04
N TYR A 335 -22.40 11.19 -21.78
CA TYR A 335 -21.44 11.55 -20.75
C TYR A 335 -20.60 10.33 -20.40
N ARG A 336 -19.29 10.50 -20.33
CA ARG A 336 -18.33 9.47 -19.92
C ARG A 336 -17.59 9.95 -18.68
N PHE A 337 -17.38 9.05 -17.73
CA PHE A 337 -16.51 9.29 -16.56
C PHE A 337 -15.47 8.18 -16.48
N LEU A 338 -14.20 8.59 -16.43
CA LEU A 338 -13.03 7.73 -16.32
C LEU A 338 -12.31 8.01 -15.01
N GLY A 339 -12.19 7.02 -14.13
CA GLY A 339 -11.66 7.25 -12.78
C GLY A 339 -11.54 5.98 -11.94
N GLU A 340 -11.51 6.18 -10.63
CA GLU A 340 -11.32 5.14 -9.62
C GLU A 340 -12.07 5.51 -8.34
N SER A 341 -12.42 4.50 -7.54
CA SER A 341 -13.00 4.69 -6.20
C SER A 341 -12.58 3.56 -5.27
N SER A 342 -12.25 3.89 -4.03
CA SER A 342 -11.87 2.92 -3.00
C SER A 342 -12.52 3.24 -1.67
N VAL A 343 -12.88 2.20 -0.91
CA VAL A 343 -13.32 2.34 0.48
C VAL A 343 -12.18 2.86 1.34
N GLN A 344 -12.52 3.42 2.49
CA GLN A 344 -11.58 3.92 3.49
C GLN A 344 -11.90 3.27 4.83
N ALA A 345 -10.90 3.17 5.71
CA ALA A 345 -11.07 2.62 7.04
C ALA A 345 -10.73 3.69 8.10
N LEU A 346 -11.43 3.64 9.23
CA LEU A 346 -11.15 4.51 10.37
C LEU A 346 -9.82 4.10 11.00
N PHE A 347 -9.04 5.04 11.55
CA PHE A 347 -7.81 4.68 12.25
C PHE A 347 -8.09 3.77 13.45
N ASN A 348 -7.45 2.60 13.46
CA ASN A 348 -7.47 1.69 14.59
C ASN A 348 -6.50 2.19 15.68
N PHE A 349 -7.05 2.48 16.86
CA PHE A 349 -6.32 2.97 18.04
C PHE A 349 -6.19 1.91 19.14
N ASN A 350 -6.57 0.66 18.90
CA ASN A 350 -6.62 -0.39 19.90
C ASN A 350 -5.28 -0.55 20.64
N SER A 351 -5.29 -0.53 21.96
CA SER A 351 -4.06 -0.62 22.79
C SER A 351 -3.48 -2.04 22.87
N SER A 352 -3.82 -2.91 21.92
CA SER A 352 -3.34 -4.28 21.69
C SER A 352 -3.76 -4.73 20.29
N GLY A 353 -3.18 -5.82 19.80
CA GLY A 353 -3.38 -6.27 18.41
C GLY A 353 -2.45 -5.55 17.44
N LEU A 354 -2.70 -5.70 16.14
CA LEU A 354 -1.86 -5.10 15.09
C LEU A 354 -2.24 -3.65 14.77
N GLN A 355 -3.33 -3.10 15.31
CA GLN A 355 -3.77 -1.73 14.99
C GLN A 355 -3.89 -1.48 13.48
N ASN A 356 -4.36 -2.47 12.72
CA ASN A 356 -4.63 -2.30 11.30
C ASN A 356 -5.96 -1.58 11.10
N ASP A 357 -5.99 -0.67 10.13
CA ASP A 357 -7.19 0.06 9.76
C ASP A 357 -8.04 -0.84 8.86
N ILE A 358 -9.23 -1.23 9.33
CA ILE A 358 -10.05 -2.27 8.72
C ILE A 358 -11.50 -1.79 8.52
N THR A 359 -12.05 -2.00 7.32
CA THR A 359 -13.49 -1.81 7.02
C THR A 359 -14.11 -3.04 6.38
N LEU A 360 -15.42 -3.23 6.58
CA LEU A 360 -16.24 -4.24 5.90
C LEU A 360 -16.92 -3.70 4.63
N ASN A 361 -16.91 -2.39 4.41
CA ASN A 361 -17.60 -1.77 3.28
C ASN A 361 -17.02 -2.25 1.94
N THR A 362 -17.86 -2.30 0.91
CA THR A 362 -17.42 -2.45 -0.47
C THR A 362 -17.98 -1.34 -1.35
N ILE A 363 -17.30 -1.03 -2.45
CA ILE A 363 -17.95 -0.30 -3.53
C ILE A 363 -18.97 -1.25 -4.16
N SER A 364 -20.25 -1.03 -3.88
CA SER A 364 -21.34 -1.87 -4.42
C SER A 364 -21.93 -1.33 -5.71
N ARG A 365 -21.86 0.00 -5.95
CA ARG A 365 -22.31 0.65 -7.19
C ARG A 365 -21.75 2.06 -7.37
N ALA A 366 -21.77 2.52 -8.61
CA ALA A 366 -21.68 3.94 -8.96
C ALA A 366 -23.07 4.48 -9.33
N GLU A 367 -23.41 5.67 -8.82
CA GLU A 367 -24.63 6.41 -9.13
C GLU A 367 -24.29 7.75 -9.78
N PHE A 368 -25.15 8.19 -10.69
CA PHE A 368 -25.09 9.53 -11.29
C PHE A 368 -26.42 10.26 -11.15
N ARG A 369 -26.42 11.57 -11.29
CA ARG A 369 -27.63 12.37 -11.55
C ARG A 369 -27.31 13.58 -12.42
N VAL A 370 -28.33 14.09 -13.11
CA VAL A 370 -28.25 15.28 -13.96
C VAL A 370 -29.16 16.37 -13.41
N ASP A 371 -28.70 17.62 -13.36
CA ASP A 371 -29.44 18.81 -12.90
C ASP A 371 -30.15 18.64 -11.54
N SER A 372 -29.46 18.00 -10.58
CA SER A 372 -30.01 17.64 -9.26
C SER A 372 -31.30 16.78 -9.32
N GLY A 373 -31.47 16.00 -10.38
CA GLY A 373 -32.52 14.99 -10.53
C GLY A 373 -32.39 13.80 -9.56
N PRO A 374 -33.18 12.73 -9.76
CA PRO A 374 -33.01 11.49 -9.00
C PRO A 374 -31.64 10.86 -9.27
N TRP A 375 -31.13 10.13 -8.29
CA TRP A 375 -29.95 9.27 -8.49
C TRP A 375 -30.32 8.04 -9.32
N GLU A 376 -29.51 7.75 -10.32
CA GLU A 376 -29.62 6.60 -11.23
C GLU A 376 -28.33 5.76 -11.16
N SER A 377 -28.43 4.43 -11.20
CA SER A 377 -27.25 3.56 -11.16
C SER A 377 -26.54 3.53 -12.52
N ALA A 378 -25.25 3.88 -12.55
CA ALA A 378 -24.40 3.76 -13.73
C ALA A 378 -23.82 2.34 -13.88
N ALA A 379 -23.31 1.78 -12.78
CA ALA A 379 -22.66 0.47 -12.74
C ALA A 379 -22.81 -0.18 -11.36
N ALA A 380 -22.68 -1.50 -11.29
CA ALA A 380 -22.71 -2.29 -10.05
C ALA A 380 -21.38 -3.04 -9.89
N PHE A 381 -20.96 -3.21 -8.64
CA PHE A 381 -19.66 -3.72 -8.23
C PHE A 381 -19.81 -4.56 -6.95
N ASP A 382 -18.73 -5.20 -6.52
CA ASP A 382 -18.64 -5.89 -5.22
C ASP A 382 -17.15 -6.05 -4.84
N ALA A 383 -16.47 -4.91 -4.60
CA ALA A 383 -15.03 -4.87 -4.36
C ALA A 383 -14.64 -3.65 -3.50
N PRO A 384 -13.55 -3.72 -2.71
CA PRO A 384 -13.12 -2.58 -1.90
C PRO A 384 -12.55 -1.42 -2.73
N ALA A 385 -12.01 -1.70 -3.92
CA ALA A 385 -11.54 -0.70 -4.88
C ALA A 385 -11.98 -1.08 -6.30
N VAL A 386 -12.33 -0.09 -7.12
CA VAL A 386 -12.83 -0.27 -8.49
C VAL A 386 -12.30 0.80 -9.44
N ASP A 387 -11.92 0.37 -10.65
CA ASP A 387 -11.79 1.23 -11.81
C ASP A 387 -13.19 1.57 -12.37
N LEU A 388 -13.37 2.82 -12.80
CA LEU A 388 -14.64 3.37 -13.29
C LEU A 388 -14.49 3.79 -14.75
N ASP A 389 -15.17 3.09 -15.66
CA ASP A 389 -15.47 3.55 -17.03
C ASP A 389 -16.99 3.58 -17.20
N LEU A 390 -17.58 4.70 -16.81
CA LEU A 390 -19.03 4.90 -16.81
C LEU A 390 -19.44 5.64 -18.08
N SER A 391 -20.52 5.22 -18.73
CA SER A 391 -21.11 5.93 -19.87
C SER A 391 -22.63 5.95 -19.78
N PHE A 392 -23.23 7.13 -19.85
CA PHE A 392 -24.68 7.31 -19.70
C PHE A 392 -25.21 8.53 -20.47
N ALA A 393 -26.52 8.53 -20.72
CA ALA A 393 -27.17 9.57 -21.50
C ALA A 393 -27.38 10.85 -20.69
N VAL A 394 -27.07 11.99 -21.31
CA VAL A 394 -27.38 13.34 -20.83
C VAL A 394 -28.27 14.07 -21.85
N PRO A 395 -29.01 15.13 -21.48
CA PRO A 395 -29.80 15.88 -22.45
C PRO A 395 -28.88 16.56 -23.48
N ALA A 396 -29.19 16.40 -24.76
CA ALA A 396 -28.29 16.76 -25.87
C ALA A 396 -28.22 18.27 -26.18
N THR A 397 -28.87 19.14 -25.40
CA THR A 397 -28.92 20.59 -25.68
C THR A 397 -29.03 21.41 -24.39
N GLY A 398 -28.00 22.19 -24.10
CA GLY A 398 -27.93 23.09 -22.94
C GLY A 398 -26.76 22.74 -22.02
N ALA A 399 -26.48 23.67 -21.10
CA ALA A 399 -25.58 23.43 -19.99
C ALA A 399 -26.29 22.54 -18.95
N HIS A 400 -25.76 21.34 -18.71
CA HIS A 400 -26.27 20.42 -17.69
C HIS A 400 -25.19 20.12 -16.66
N THR A 401 -25.56 20.07 -15.39
CA THR A 401 -24.66 19.61 -14.33
C THR A 401 -24.77 18.11 -14.17
N VAL A 402 -23.62 17.44 -13.97
CA VAL A 402 -23.52 16.00 -13.78
C VAL A 402 -22.83 15.74 -12.46
N GLU A 403 -23.46 14.95 -11.60
CA GLU A 403 -22.96 14.59 -10.29
C GLU A 403 -22.80 13.07 -10.22
N ILE A 404 -21.65 12.59 -9.71
CA ILE A 404 -21.33 11.15 -9.62
C ILE A 404 -20.83 10.83 -8.21
N ARG A 405 -21.24 9.68 -7.68
CA ARG A 405 -20.75 9.10 -6.42
C ARG A 405 -20.68 7.58 -6.49
N THR A 406 -19.86 6.95 -5.66
CA THR A 406 -19.98 5.52 -5.36
C THR A 406 -20.69 5.31 -4.04
N VAL A 407 -21.27 4.12 -3.84
CA VAL A 407 -22.12 3.79 -2.69
C VAL A 407 -21.89 2.34 -2.24
N ASP A 408 -21.73 2.16 -0.93
CA ASP A 408 -21.83 0.84 -0.28
C ASP A 408 -23.31 0.52 -0.02
N ALA A 409 -23.76 -0.68 -0.36
CA ALA A 409 -25.17 -1.04 -0.30
C ALA A 409 -25.65 -1.47 1.09
N VAL A 410 -24.73 -1.80 2.01
CA VAL A 410 -25.07 -2.25 3.37
C VAL A 410 -25.19 -1.04 4.28
N SER A 411 -24.09 -0.34 4.53
CA SER A 411 -24.01 0.88 5.34
C SER A 411 -24.78 2.06 4.72
N GLY A 412 -24.76 2.19 3.39
CA GLY A 412 -25.26 3.37 2.68
C GLY A 412 -24.24 4.50 2.54
N VAL A 413 -23.01 4.32 3.04
CA VAL A 413 -21.90 5.28 2.92
C VAL A 413 -21.58 5.54 1.45
N VAL A 414 -21.18 6.78 1.16
CA VAL A 414 -20.91 7.26 -0.19
C VAL A 414 -19.52 7.86 -0.32
N SER A 415 -19.02 7.94 -1.55
CA SER A 415 -17.82 8.70 -1.84
C SER A 415 -18.00 10.20 -1.65
N THR A 416 -16.87 10.93 -1.67
CA THR A 416 -16.88 12.34 -2.07
C THR A 416 -17.59 12.50 -3.43
N LEU A 417 -18.22 13.66 -3.62
CA LEU A 417 -19.06 13.94 -4.77
C LEU A 417 -18.22 14.49 -5.93
N PHE A 418 -18.17 13.78 -7.06
CA PHE A 418 -17.71 14.38 -8.30
C PHE A 418 -18.78 15.33 -8.85
N GLN A 419 -18.35 16.50 -9.30
CA GLN A 419 -19.20 17.50 -9.96
C GLN A 419 -18.57 17.91 -11.30
N GLY A 420 -19.31 17.72 -12.38
CA GLY A 420 -18.94 18.12 -13.73
C GLY A 420 -20.10 18.75 -14.49
N ASN A 421 -19.88 19.06 -15.76
CA ASN A 421 -20.91 19.61 -16.65
C ASN A 421 -20.77 19.07 -18.08
N THR A 422 -21.75 19.34 -18.93
CA THR A 422 -21.79 18.86 -20.33
C THR A 422 -21.14 19.80 -21.35
N GLU A 423 -20.70 20.99 -20.97
CA GLU A 423 -20.08 21.96 -21.89
C GLU A 423 -18.57 21.73 -22.02
N ARG A 424 -17.91 21.38 -20.90
CA ARG A 424 -16.46 21.19 -20.81
C ARG A 424 -16.05 19.97 -19.96
N PRO A 425 -14.88 19.36 -20.23
CA PRO A 425 -14.30 18.35 -19.35
C PRO A 425 -14.12 18.89 -17.92
N SER A 426 -14.30 18.00 -16.95
CA SER A 426 -14.24 18.29 -15.51
C SER A 426 -13.51 17.16 -14.79
N SER A 427 -12.57 17.49 -13.91
CA SER A 427 -11.83 16.51 -13.09
C SER A 427 -12.24 16.60 -11.62
N ALA A 428 -12.13 15.48 -10.89
CA ALA A 428 -12.36 15.42 -9.46
C ALA A 428 -11.34 16.33 -8.74
N LEU A 429 -11.83 17.42 -8.14
CA LEU A 429 -10.98 18.43 -7.53
C LEU A 429 -10.23 17.85 -6.32
N ARG A 430 -8.90 17.94 -6.37
CA ARG A 430 -7.99 17.61 -5.27
C ARG A 430 -7.45 18.90 -4.65
N GLN A 431 -7.13 18.84 -3.37
CA GLN A 431 -6.61 19.98 -2.62
C GLN A 431 -5.24 20.42 -3.16
N GLY A 432 -5.12 21.67 -3.63
CA GLY A 432 -4.04 22.17 -4.48
C GLY A 432 -4.53 22.76 -5.80
N LEU A 433 -3.69 22.70 -6.85
CA LEU A 433 -4.01 23.21 -8.20
C LEU A 433 -4.48 22.07 -9.10
N ASN A 434 -5.55 22.28 -9.88
CA ASN A 434 -6.12 21.31 -10.80
C ASN A 434 -6.50 21.97 -12.14
N GLY A 435 -6.31 21.26 -13.24
CA GLY A 435 -6.71 21.71 -14.57
C GLY A 435 -6.39 20.68 -15.65
N PHE A 436 -6.47 21.12 -16.90
CA PHE A 436 -6.09 20.33 -18.09
C PHE A 436 -4.92 20.98 -18.84
N VAL A 437 -4.12 20.17 -19.53
CA VAL A 437 -3.30 20.63 -20.66
C VAL A 437 -4.00 20.21 -21.95
N TRP A 438 -4.13 21.12 -22.91
CA TRP A 438 -4.98 20.95 -24.09
C TRP A 438 -4.50 21.81 -25.27
N HIS A 439 -4.96 21.46 -26.47
CA HIS A 439 -4.83 22.28 -27.68
C HIS A 439 -6.07 23.14 -27.87
N ASP A 440 -5.86 24.45 -27.98
CA ASP A 440 -6.90 25.46 -28.21
C ASP A 440 -7.17 25.55 -29.71
N ALA A 441 -8.18 24.85 -30.19
CA ALA A 441 -8.35 24.59 -31.61
C ALA A 441 -8.90 25.80 -32.39
N ASP A 442 -9.63 26.71 -31.73
CA ASP A 442 -10.27 27.87 -32.34
C ASP A 442 -9.87 29.25 -31.75
N ASP A 443 -8.88 29.29 -30.84
CA ASP A 443 -8.22 30.50 -30.29
C ASP A 443 -9.15 31.32 -29.38
N ASP A 444 -9.94 30.62 -28.55
CA ASP A 444 -10.98 31.15 -27.65
C ASP A 444 -10.54 31.14 -26.17
N GLY A 445 -9.63 30.24 -25.79
CA GLY A 445 -9.07 30.12 -24.44
C GLY A 445 -9.96 29.41 -23.41
N GLN A 446 -11.05 28.75 -23.81
CA GLN A 446 -11.83 27.79 -23.02
C GLN A 446 -11.54 26.36 -23.48
N VAL A 447 -11.62 25.38 -22.55
CA VAL A 447 -11.41 23.97 -22.88
C VAL A 447 -12.75 23.27 -23.14
N GLU A 448 -12.98 22.81 -24.37
CA GLU A 448 -14.20 22.11 -24.77
C GLU A 448 -14.06 20.57 -24.79
N ASN A 449 -15.19 19.88 -24.95
CA ASN A 449 -15.22 18.42 -25.12
C ASN A 449 -14.71 17.96 -26.50
N GLU A 450 -14.76 18.80 -27.53
CA GLU A 450 -14.32 18.47 -28.90
C GLU A 450 -12.79 18.56 -29.09
N GLU A 451 -12.08 19.12 -28.10
CA GLU A 451 -10.68 19.46 -28.20
C GLU A 451 -9.72 18.39 -27.67
N THR A 452 -8.49 18.43 -28.18
CA THR A 452 -7.46 17.45 -27.85
C THR A 452 -6.79 17.79 -26.51
N ARG A 453 -7.21 17.08 -25.47
CA ARG A 453 -6.54 17.03 -24.16
C ARG A 453 -5.26 16.21 -24.25
N LEU A 454 -4.20 16.66 -23.56
CA LEU A 454 -2.82 16.23 -23.80
C LEU A 454 -2.23 15.39 -22.65
N PRO A 455 -2.11 14.05 -22.82
CA PRO A 455 -1.57 13.15 -21.80
C PRO A 455 -0.03 13.12 -21.76
N GLY A 456 0.55 12.81 -20.59
CA GLY A 456 2.00 12.64 -20.41
C GLY A 456 2.82 13.94 -20.36
N TRP A 457 2.18 15.10 -20.43
CA TRP A 457 2.82 16.41 -20.31
C TRP A 457 3.22 16.68 -18.86
N THR A 458 4.38 17.30 -18.64
CA THR A 458 4.79 17.70 -17.30
C THR A 458 4.30 19.10 -16.99
N VAL A 459 3.41 19.23 -16.00
CA VAL A 459 3.01 20.52 -15.44
C VAL A 459 3.85 20.79 -14.21
N ARG A 460 4.48 21.97 -14.13
CA ARG A 460 5.40 22.31 -13.04
C ARG A 460 5.18 23.73 -12.50
N LEU A 461 5.56 23.93 -11.25
CA LEU A 461 5.63 25.25 -10.62
C LEU A 461 6.97 25.92 -10.89
N VAL A 462 6.93 27.20 -11.23
CA VAL A 462 8.10 28.05 -11.46
C VAL A 462 8.01 29.36 -10.68
N ASP A 463 9.14 30.03 -10.53
CA ASP A 463 9.20 31.41 -10.05
C ASP A 463 8.86 32.43 -11.17
N ALA A 464 8.99 33.73 -10.85
CA ALA A 464 8.70 34.80 -11.80
C ALA A 464 9.66 34.86 -12.99
N ASP A 465 10.88 34.32 -12.86
CA ASP A 465 11.89 34.26 -13.92
C ASP A 465 11.74 32.98 -14.77
N GLY A 466 10.94 32.01 -14.32
CA GLY A 466 10.68 30.74 -15.01
C GLY A 466 11.56 29.59 -14.55
N LEU A 467 12.23 29.71 -13.41
CA LEU A 467 13.03 28.63 -12.84
C LEU A 467 12.12 27.67 -12.05
N PRO A 468 12.27 26.34 -12.19
CA PRO A 468 11.51 25.36 -11.41
C PRO A 468 11.65 25.58 -9.91
N LEU A 469 10.51 25.66 -9.21
CA LEU A 469 10.49 25.64 -7.75
C LEU A 469 10.78 24.21 -7.28
N ASN A 470 11.64 24.07 -6.27
CA ASN A 470 11.74 22.83 -5.49
C ASN A 470 11.30 23.12 -4.06
N LEU A 471 10.19 22.51 -3.64
CA LEU A 471 9.68 22.56 -2.26
C LEU A 471 9.98 21.25 -1.50
N VAL A 472 10.53 20.24 -2.17
CA VAL A 472 10.92 18.97 -1.55
C VAL A 472 12.33 19.09 -0.98
N GLN A 473 12.44 18.82 0.33
CA GLN A 473 13.71 18.60 1.00
C GLN A 473 13.94 17.10 1.19
N THR A 474 15.19 16.67 1.09
CA THR A 474 15.60 15.26 1.20
C THR A 474 16.72 15.11 2.23
N LEU A 475 16.59 14.11 3.10
CA LEU A 475 17.66 13.62 3.95
C LEU A 475 17.92 12.15 3.63
N ASP A 476 19.07 11.89 3.03
CA ASP A 476 19.47 10.58 2.55
C ASP A 476 20.73 10.10 3.32
N PRO A 477 20.63 9.03 4.13
CA PRO A 477 21.76 8.39 4.82
C PRO A 477 22.93 8.02 3.91
N ASP A 478 22.72 7.76 2.61
CA ASP A 478 23.79 7.35 1.71
C ASP A 478 24.83 8.45 1.46
N GLY A 479 24.42 9.71 1.61
CA GLY A 479 25.28 10.90 1.51
C GLY A 479 26.26 11.10 2.69
N TYR A 480 26.19 10.29 3.75
CA TYR A 480 26.98 10.46 4.98
C TYR A 480 27.93 9.29 5.25
N ALA A 481 29.02 9.52 5.98
CA ALA A 481 29.88 8.41 6.41
C ALA A 481 29.16 7.50 7.42
N SER A 482 29.39 6.18 7.36
CA SER A 482 28.80 5.24 8.33
C SER A 482 29.19 5.60 9.78
N GLY A 483 28.21 5.62 10.67
CA GLY A 483 28.32 6.08 12.04
C GLY A 483 28.12 7.60 12.25
N THR A 484 27.88 8.38 11.20
CA THR A 484 27.54 9.81 11.32
C THR A 484 26.21 9.96 12.07
N VAL A 485 26.16 10.91 13.01
CA VAL A 485 24.93 11.22 13.78
C VAL A 485 24.03 12.12 12.95
N LEU A 486 22.82 11.65 12.63
CA LEU A 486 21.86 12.34 11.74
C LEU A 486 20.83 13.19 12.50
N ASN A 487 20.77 13.11 13.83
CA ASN A 487 19.78 13.78 14.69
C ASN A 487 19.45 15.25 14.34
N SER A 488 20.39 16.02 13.81
CA SER A 488 20.19 17.44 13.46
C SER A 488 21.04 17.90 12.26
N VAL A 489 21.29 17.02 11.29
CA VAL A 489 22.14 17.37 10.11
C VAL A 489 21.44 18.24 9.09
N LEU A 490 20.11 18.14 8.98
CA LEU A 490 19.28 18.96 8.10
C LEU A 490 18.60 20.08 8.91
N PRO A 491 18.81 21.37 8.58
CA PRO A 491 18.16 22.46 9.29
C PRO A 491 16.63 22.37 9.23
N GLY A 492 15.97 22.60 10.36
CA GLY A 492 14.51 22.54 10.46
C GLY A 492 13.91 21.15 10.74
N VAL A 493 14.74 20.09 10.75
CA VAL A 493 14.34 18.72 11.09
C VAL A 493 15.15 18.20 12.27
N GLU A 494 14.48 17.55 13.22
CA GLU A 494 15.11 16.81 14.30
C GLU A 494 14.72 15.34 14.24
N LEU A 495 15.72 14.44 14.18
CA LEU A 495 15.49 12.99 14.24
C LEU A 495 15.73 12.50 15.67
N THR A 496 14.79 11.72 16.21
CA THR A 496 14.89 11.10 17.54
C THR A 496 14.48 9.62 17.51
N LEU A 497 14.71 8.91 18.62
CA LEU A 497 14.27 7.52 18.78
C LEU A 497 13.10 7.49 19.77
N GLU A 498 11.93 7.11 19.30
CA GLU A 498 10.79 6.91 20.18
C GLU A 498 11.04 5.68 21.06
N GLY A 499 10.82 5.84 22.37
CA GLY A 499 11.23 4.87 23.40
C GLY A 499 12.63 5.09 24.00
N ASP A 500 13.52 5.87 23.39
CA ASP A 500 14.83 6.23 23.97
C ASP A 500 15.24 7.71 23.68
N PRO A 501 14.91 8.66 24.57
CA PRO A 501 15.21 10.08 24.39
C PRO A 501 16.71 10.42 24.48
N PHE A 502 17.58 9.47 24.82
CA PHE A 502 19.05 9.65 24.81
C PHE A 502 19.73 8.90 23.66
N GLY A 503 18.95 8.17 22.88
CA GLY A 503 19.42 7.42 21.72
C GLY A 503 19.81 8.34 20.55
N LYS A 504 20.50 7.77 19.56
CA LYS A 504 20.97 8.52 18.37
C LYS A 504 20.48 7.87 17.10
N VAL A 505 20.04 8.70 16.15
CA VAL A 505 19.80 8.27 14.76
C VAL A 505 21.10 8.46 13.99
N LEU A 506 21.53 7.42 13.27
CA LEU A 506 22.83 7.34 12.59
C LEU A 506 22.64 6.93 11.12
N ALA A 507 23.58 7.29 10.26
CA ALA A 507 23.77 6.58 8.98
C ALA A 507 24.46 5.24 9.27
N VAL A 508 23.80 4.11 9.02
CA VAL A 508 24.35 2.77 9.31
C VAL A 508 24.36 1.94 8.04
N ALA A 509 25.49 1.27 7.75
CA ALA A 509 25.65 0.42 6.58
C ALA A 509 24.58 -0.70 6.56
N ALA A 510 23.88 -0.84 5.44
CA ALA A 510 22.80 -1.80 5.24
C ALA A 510 22.71 -2.18 3.76
N GLY A 511 22.73 -3.48 3.45
CA GLY A 511 22.83 -3.94 2.05
C GLY A 511 24.10 -3.40 1.36
N SER A 512 23.91 -2.80 0.19
CA SER A 512 24.96 -2.10 -0.58
C SER A 512 25.17 -0.64 -0.17
N GLY A 513 24.23 -0.04 0.58
CA GLY A 513 24.20 1.37 0.95
C GLY A 513 24.23 1.60 2.46
N LYS A 514 23.52 2.63 2.91
CA LYS A 514 23.31 3.00 4.32
C LYS A 514 21.84 3.37 4.51
N ALA A 515 21.30 3.02 5.66
CA ALA A 515 19.94 3.35 6.07
C ALA A 515 19.95 4.20 7.36
N PHE A 516 18.80 4.75 7.75
CA PHE A 516 18.59 5.27 9.10
C PHE A 516 18.71 4.10 10.09
N GLY A 517 19.69 4.19 10.99
CA GLY A 517 19.89 3.22 12.05
C GLY A 517 19.78 3.84 13.43
N SER A 518 19.34 3.03 14.40
CA SER A 518 19.21 3.40 15.79
C SER A 518 20.46 3.04 16.58
N ARG A 519 20.88 3.90 17.50
CA ARG A 519 21.79 3.55 18.60
C ARG A 519 21.19 3.91 19.94
N SER A 520 20.67 2.90 20.64
CA SER A 520 20.30 2.98 22.05
C SER A 520 21.42 2.44 22.93
N VAL A 521 21.80 3.23 23.95
CA VAL A 521 22.92 2.95 24.87
C VAL A 521 24.24 2.62 24.13
N SER A 522 24.53 1.34 23.90
CA SER A 522 25.73 0.85 23.20
C SER A 522 25.42 -0.09 22.02
N THR A 523 24.15 -0.41 21.78
CA THR A 523 23.72 -1.28 20.68
C THR A 523 23.37 -0.42 19.48
N THR A 524 23.88 -0.77 18.29
CA THR A 524 23.54 -0.09 17.03
C THR A 524 22.86 -1.07 16.09
N SER A 525 21.76 -0.68 15.46
CA SER A 525 21.00 -1.47 14.49
C SER A 525 20.66 -0.63 13.26
N SER A 526 20.67 -1.24 12.07
CA SER A 526 20.04 -0.71 10.85
C SER A 526 18.63 -1.26 10.62
N THR A 527 18.22 -2.27 11.40
CA THR A 527 16.90 -2.88 11.35
C THR A 527 16.03 -2.34 12.50
N TRP A 528 14.83 -1.92 12.15
CA TRP A 528 13.71 -1.55 13.02
C TRP A 528 12.80 -2.77 13.15
N THR A 529 12.28 -3.08 14.32
CA THR A 529 11.47 -4.29 14.59
C THR A 529 10.10 -3.91 15.15
N PRO A 530 9.02 -4.69 14.96
CA PRO A 530 7.68 -4.31 15.42
C PRO A 530 7.58 -3.94 16.90
N ASP A 531 8.16 -4.75 17.80
CA ASP A 531 8.24 -4.47 19.25
C ASP A 531 9.44 -3.56 19.64
N GLY A 532 9.97 -2.80 18.69
CA GLY A 532 11.26 -2.10 18.79
C GLY A 532 11.17 -0.60 19.13
N LEU A 533 12.25 0.10 18.82
CA LEU A 533 12.27 1.57 18.74
C LEU A 533 11.66 2.01 17.40
N ALA A 534 11.14 3.23 17.34
CA ALA A 534 10.69 3.86 16.09
C ALA A 534 11.52 5.12 15.76
N LEU A 535 11.60 5.46 14.47
CA LEU A 535 12.23 6.67 13.97
C LEU A 535 11.23 7.82 14.05
N ARG A 536 11.44 8.77 14.97
CA ARG A 536 10.64 9.98 15.05
C ARG A 536 11.33 11.13 14.32
N ILE A 537 10.58 11.87 13.52
CA ILE A 537 11.03 12.99 12.70
C ILE A 537 10.17 14.21 13.04
N ASP A 538 10.72 15.17 13.77
CA ASP A 538 10.05 16.42 14.16
C ASP A 538 10.41 17.56 13.21
N PHE A 539 9.42 18.36 12.79
CA PHE A 539 9.59 19.51 11.91
C PHE A 539 9.46 20.83 12.69
N THR A 540 10.40 21.75 12.50
CA THR A 540 10.40 23.08 13.18
C THR A 540 9.25 23.97 12.71
N ALA A 541 8.79 23.78 11.48
CA ALA A 541 7.55 24.32 10.96
C ALA A 541 6.76 23.15 10.35
N PRO A 542 5.44 23.04 10.61
CA PRO A 542 4.63 21.95 10.06
C PRO A 542 4.71 21.87 8.53
N VAL A 543 4.57 20.64 8.01
CA VAL A 543 4.68 20.33 6.59
C VAL A 543 3.37 19.75 6.05
N THR A 544 3.20 19.77 4.72
CA THR A 544 2.00 19.24 4.04
C THR A 544 2.17 17.80 3.57
N SER A 545 3.40 17.31 3.39
CA SER A 545 3.63 15.91 3.03
C SER A 545 4.98 15.39 3.47
N VAL A 546 5.04 14.09 3.78
CA VAL A 546 6.25 13.35 4.12
C VAL A 546 6.26 12.02 3.38
N ARG A 547 7.44 11.62 2.89
CA ARG A 547 7.75 10.34 2.25
C ARG A 547 8.95 9.71 2.98
N LEU A 548 8.93 8.40 3.18
CA LEU A 548 10.01 7.65 3.81
C LEU A 548 10.08 6.26 3.17
N ASP A 549 11.25 5.86 2.70
CA ASP A 549 11.43 4.54 2.10
C ASP A 549 11.49 3.47 3.18
N ALA A 550 10.69 2.42 3.02
CA ALA A 550 10.77 1.19 3.78
C ALA A 550 11.41 0.10 2.93
N ILE A 551 12.35 -0.65 3.50
CA ILE A 551 13.03 -1.74 2.80
C ILE A 551 12.89 -3.02 3.63
N GLY A 552 12.31 -4.07 3.05
CA GLY A 552 12.12 -5.36 3.70
C GLY A 552 13.46 -6.04 4.05
N THR A 553 13.52 -6.75 5.17
CA THR A 553 14.66 -7.58 5.55
C THR A 553 14.42 -9.07 5.31
N TRP A 554 13.17 -9.45 5.10
CA TRP A 554 12.66 -10.79 4.91
C TRP A 554 11.24 -10.74 4.31
N THR A 555 10.79 -11.80 3.62
CA THR A 555 9.40 -11.90 3.13
C THR A 555 8.41 -11.96 4.30
N GLY A 556 7.40 -11.09 4.28
CA GLY A 556 6.43 -10.93 5.37
C GLY A 556 6.63 -9.65 6.19
N ASP A 557 7.71 -8.90 5.91
CA ASP A 557 7.95 -7.61 6.55
C ASP A 557 6.99 -6.54 6.04
N ARG A 558 6.56 -5.66 6.95
CA ARG A 558 5.78 -4.46 6.62
C ARG A 558 6.28 -3.29 7.45
N ALA A 559 6.22 -2.09 6.90
CA ALA A 559 6.50 -0.84 7.62
C ALA A 559 5.24 -0.02 7.85
N ARG A 560 5.34 0.95 8.76
CA ARG A 560 4.29 1.94 9.01
C ARG A 560 4.90 3.33 9.18
N LEU A 561 4.20 4.32 8.64
CA LEU A 561 4.47 5.75 8.78
C LEU A 561 3.21 6.44 9.33
N GLU A 562 3.31 7.08 10.49
CA GLU A 562 2.24 7.83 11.12
C GLU A 562 2.60 9.32 11.20
N ALA A 563 1.65 10.19 10.85
CA ALA A 563 1.82 11.64 10.86
C ALA A 563 0.94 12.29 11.93
N PHE A 564 1.49 13.24 12.68
CA PHE A 564 0.84 13.84 13.83
C PHE A 564 0.90 15.36 13.81
N ASP A 565 -0.11 15.99 14.40
CA ASP A 565 -0.11 17.43 14.65
C ASP A 565 0.73 17.81 15.89
N SER A 566 0.82 19.11 16.17
CA SER A 566 1.55 19.63 17.33
C SER A 566 0.94 19.26 18.70
N SER A 567 -0.27 18.69 18.73
CA SER A 567 -0.94 18.20 19.94
C SER A 567 -0.73 16.69 20.17
N GLY A 568 -0.20 15.97 19.18
CA GLY A 568 -0.05 14.51 19.18
C GLY A 568 -1.28 13.77 18.64
N THR A 569 -2.16 14.44 17.91
CA THR A 569 -3.32 13.83 17.23
C THR A 569 -2.87 13.26 15.89
N LEU A 570 -3.26 12.00 15.60
CA LEU A 570 -2.95 11.31 14.34
C LEU A 570 -3.72 11.95 13.18
N LEU A 571 -2.99 12.39 12.16
CA LEU A 571 -3.49 13.07 10.95
C LEU A 571 -3.55 12.17 9.72
N GLY A 572 -2.75 11.10 9.72
CA GLY A 572 -2.56 10.22 8.57
C GLY A 572 -1.68 9.04 8.95
N ARG A 573 -1.96 7.88 8.35
CA ARG A 573 -1.22 6.64 8.53
C ARG A 573 -1.02 6.00 7.16
N TYR A 574 0.16 5.44 6.94
CA TYR A 574 0.47 4.58 5.81
C TYR A 574 1.05 3.28 6.37
N THR A 575 0.59 2.13 5.89
CA THR A 575 1.17 0.82 6.21
C THR A 575 1.48 0.14 4.88
N THR A 576 2.70 -0.38 4.72
CA THR A 576 3.13 -0.92 3.43
C THR A 576 2.40 -2.19 3.04
N ASP A 577 2.48 -2.52 1.75
CA ASP A 577 2.27 -3.90 1.31
C ASP A 577 3.35 -4.84 1.89
N GLU A 578 3.18 -6.15 1.65
CA GLU A 578 4.16 -7.15 2.10
C GLU A 578 5.46 -7.00 1.31
N LEU A 579 6.54 -6.69 2.01
CA LEU A 579 7.86 -6.53 1.43
C LEU A 579 8.59 -7.88 1.42
N ALA A 580 9.26 -8.18 0.30
CA ALA A 580 10.31 -9.18 0.22
C ALA A 580 11.65 -8.64 0.76
N GLU A 581 12.64 -9.51 0.93
CA GLU A 581 14.02 -9.10 1.27
C GLU A 581 14.56 -8.12 0.22
N ASP A 582 15.07 -6.98 0.69
CA ASP A 582 15.58 -5.86 -0.11
C ASP A 582 14.56 -5.22 -1.09
N GLN A 583 13.25 -5.51 -0.98
CA GLN A 583 12.19 -4.76 -1.68
C GLN A 583 11.96 -3.41 -1.00
N THR A 584 12.00 -2.33 -1.78
CA THR A 584 11.73 -0.96 -1.32
C THR A 584 10.31 -0.53 -1.66
N GLU A 585 9.66 0.16 -0.74
CA GLU A 585 8.38 0.86 -0.94
C GLU A 585 8.41 2.24 -0.26
N THR A 586 8.02 3.29 -0.98
CA THR A 586 7.99 4.65 -0.42
C THR A 586 6.66 4.89 0.32
N MET A 587 6.70 4.84 1.65
CA MET A 587 5.54 5.22 2.47
C MET A 587 5.28 6.71 2.32
N GLN A 588 4.02 7.12 2.18
CA GLN A 588 3.66 8.53 1.99
C GLN A 588 2.44 8.95 2.81
N VAL A 589 2.54 10.11 3.46
CA VAL A 589 1.39 10.84 4.01
C VAL A 589 1.33 12.23 3.39
N GLN A 590 0.14 12.62 2.91
CA GLN A 590 -0.17 13.93 2.36
C GLN A 590 -1.35 14.57 3.10
N ARG A 591 -1.31 15.90 3.23
CA ARG A 591 -2.29 16.72 3.93
C ARG A 591 -2.60 17.98 3.13
N PRO A 592 -3.86 18.47 3.15
CA PRO A 592 -4.28 19.63 2.37
C PRO A 592 -3.79 20.97 2.95
N VAL A 593 -3.34 20.96 4.21
CA VAL A 593 -2.81 22.10 4.95
C VAL A 593 -1.50 21.69 5.62
N ALA A 594 -0.71 22.67 6.06
CA ALA A 594 0.54 22.40 6.77
C ALA A 594 0.26 22.09 8.25
N ASP A 595 -0.23 20.88 8.53
CA ASP A 595 -0.57 20.41 9.88
C ASP A 595 0.37 19.33 10.45
N ILE A 596 1.19 18.66 9.62
CA ILE A 596 2.14 17.63 10.06
C ILE A 596 3.29 18.26 10.85
N ALA A 597 3.26 18.16 12.18
CA ALA A 597 4.31 18.64 13.05
C ALA A 597 5.43 17.60 13.25
N TYR A 598 5.09 16.31 13.26
CA TYR A 598 6.06 15.22 13.28
C TYR A 598 5.52 13.96 12.62
N VAL A 599 6.40 13.05 12.24
CA VAL A 599 6.04 11.68 11.82
C VAL A 599 6.82 10.63 12.62
N VAL A 600 6.29 9.41 12.65
CA VAL A 600 6.92 8.23 13.27
C VAL A 600 6.94 7.11 12.24
N GLY A 601 8.14 6.60 11.92
CA GLY A 601 8.37 5.47 11.03
C GLY A 601 8.86 4.24 11.80
N CYS A 602 8.27 3.08 11.56
CA CYS A 602 8.63 1.83 12.22
C CYS A 602 8.46 0.60 11.31
N ALA A 603 8.99 -0.56 11.76
CA ALA A 603 8.47 -1.84 11.31
C ALA A 603 7.11 -2.08 11.97
N HIS A 604 6.21 -2.71 11.22
CA HIS A 604 4.82 -2.94 11.59
C HIS A 604 4.51 -4.42 11.79
N ALA A 605 4.98 -5.26 10.87
CA ALA A 605 4.88 -6.72 10.93
C ALA A 605 6.14 -7.38 10.38
N GLY A 606 6.28 -8.68 10.61
CA GLY A 606 7.43 -9.49 10.18
C GLY A 606 8.61 -9.45 11.14
N PHE A 607 9.81 -9.67 10.60
CA PHE A 607 11.08 -9.65 11.31
C PHE A 607 11.61 -8.22 11.53
N GLY A 608 11.37 -7.32 10.57
CA GLY A 608 11.73 -5.91 10.69
C GLY A 608 12.02 -5.22 9.36
N VAL A 609 12.16 -3.90 9.34
CA VAL A 609 12.47 -3.14 8.12
C VAL A 609 13.72 -2.31 8.30
N ARG A 610 14.32 -1.87 7.19
CA ARG A 610 15.24 -0.73 7.18
C ARG A 610 14.43 0.49 6.73
N LEU A 611 14.73 1.66 7.30
CA LEU A 611 14.11 2.92 6.90
C LEU A 611 15.17 3.79 6.23
N ASP A 612 14.83 4.41 5.11
CA ASP A 612 15.78 5.15 4.29
C ASP A 612 15.13 6.40 3.65
N ARG A 613 15.95 7.25 3.03
CA ARG A 613 15.54 8.37 2.16
C ARG A 613 14.29 9.13 2.63
N LEU A 614 14.45 9.97 3.66
CA LEU A 614 13.39 10.88 4.10
C LEU A 614 13.21 12.00 3.07
N GLN A 615 11.99 12.22 2.58
CA GLN A 615 11.63 13.40 1.80
C GLN A 615 10.41 14.11 2.42
N PHE A 616 10.37 15.45 2.38
CA PHE A 616 9.23 16.20 2.91
C PHE A 616 9.04 17.53 2.18
N GLY A 617 7.81 18.04 2.23
CA GLY A 617 7.33 19.11 1.36
C GLY A 617 6.68 18.55 0.07
N PRO A 618 5.79 19.34 -0.55
CA PRO A 618 5.00 18.89 -1.69
C PRO A 618 5.83 18.75 -2.95
N GLU A 619 5.42 17.84 -3.82
CA GLU A 619 5.92 17.81 -5.19
C GLU A 619 5.49 19.07 -5.94
N THR A 620 6.39 19.63 -6.73
CA THR A 620 6.17 20.86 -7.51
C THR A 620 5.94 20.60 -8.99
N SER A 621 5.89 19.33 -9.40
CA SER A 621 5.60 18.91 -10.77
C SER A 621 4.81 17.61 -10.79
N VAL A 622 3.97 17.45 -11.81
CA VAL A 622 3.14 16.26 -12.03
C VAL A 622 3.03 16.02 -13.54
N GLN A 623 2.77 14.77 -13.96
CA GLN A 623 2.39 14.49 -15.34
C GLN A 623 0.87 14.51 -15.52
N THR A 624 0.40 14.95 -16.68
CA THR A 624 -1.02 14.84 -17.04
C THR A 624 -1.41 13.38 -17.25
N ASP A 625 -2.61 13.03 -16.77
CA ASP A 625 -3.18 11.69 -16.92
C ASP A 625 -3.57 11.38 -18.39
N ALA A 626 -4.13 10.19 -18.62
CA ALA A 626 -4.59 9.76 -19.93
C ALA A 626 -5.72 10.63 -20.53
N GLN A 627 -6.30 11.56 -19.76
CA GLN A 627 -7.33 12.52 -20.15
C GLN A 627 -6.79 13.97 -20.17
N GLY A 628 -5.47 14.17 -20.09
CA GLY A 628 -4.83 15.47 -20.05
C GLY A 628 -5.04 16.26 -18.76
N ALA A 629 -5.67 15.65 -17.74
CA ALA A 629 -5.92 16.30 -16.45
C ALA A 629 -4.67 16.22 -15.56
N TYR A 630 -4.48 17.23 -14.72
CA TYR A 630 -3.42 17.22 -13.71
C TYR A 630 -3.92 17.74 -12.36
N ALA A 631 -3.22 17.36 -11.29
CA ALA A 631 -3.35 17.99 -9.99
C ALA A 631 -1.99 18.06 -9.28
N ILE A 632 -1.59 19.27 -8.85
CA ILE A 632 -0.43 19.46 -7.96
C ILE A 632 -0.99 19.69 -6.56
N THR A 633 -0.89 18.67 -5.70
CA THR A 633 -1.59 18.63 -4.41
C THR A 633 -0.70 19.04 -3.23
N SER A 634 -1.32 19.25 -2.06
CA SER A 634 -0.61 19.50 -0.79
C SER A 634 0.25 20.76 -0.80
N LEU A 635 -0.06 21.73 -1.67
CA LEU A 635 0.67 23.00 -1.76
C LEU A 635 0.29 23.93 -0.60
N PRO A 636 1.27 24.58 0.06
CA PRO A 636 0.99 25.69 0.97
C PRO A 636 0.24 26.84 0.30
N ALA A 637 -0.39 27.71 1.11
CA ALA A 637 -0.95 28.96 0.62
C ALA A 637 0.17 29.85 0.03
N GLY A 638 -0.05 30.39 -1.16
CA GLY A 638 0.99 31.13 -1.88
C GLY A 638 0.57 31.64 -3.24
N ALA A 639 1.43 32.46 -3.85
CA ALA A 639 1.35 32.83 -5.25
C ALA A 639 2.39 32.01 -6.03
N TYR A 640 1.94 31.30 -7.06
CA TYR A 640 2.76 30.42 -7.89
C TYR A 640 2.62 30.81 -9.37
N PHE A 641 3.65 30.53 -10.15
CA PHE A 641 3.49 30.39 -11.60
C PHE A 641 3.45 28.90 -11.92
N VAL A 642 2.57 28.50 -12.83
CA VAL A 642 2.48 27.15 -13.35
C VAL A 642 2.71 27.20 -14.86
N GLU A 643 3.43 26.24 -15.41
CA GLU A 643 3.68 26.11 -16.85
C GLU A 643 3.69 24.64 -17.28
N ALA A 644 3.39 24.43 -18.56
CA ALA A 644 3.42 23.13 -19.22
C ALA A 644 4.75 22.89 -19.94
N VAL A 645 5.25 21.66 -19.84
CA VAL A 645 6.46 21.16 -20.49
C VAL A 645 6.09 19.92 -21.28
N THR A 646 6.51 19.86 -22.54
CA THR A 646 6.22 18.75 -23.44
C THR A 646 6.89 17.45 -22.95
N PRO A 647 6.44 16.26 -23.41
CA PRO A 647 7.13 15.00 -23.12
C PRO A 647 8.57 14.93 -23.63
N SER A 648 8.93 15.72 -24.65
CA SER A 648 10.31 15.88 -25.13
C SER A 648 11.17 16.84 -24.28
N GLY A 649 10.57 17.54 -23.31
CA GLY A 649 11.24 18.45 -22.39
C GLY A 649 11.24 19.93 -22.81
N SER A 650 10.55 20.29 -23.89
CA SER A 650 10.40 21.68 -24.35
C SER A 650 9.45 22.46 -23.44
N VAL A 651 9.84 23.67 -23.05
CA VAL A 651 9.03 24.53 -22.15
C VAL A 651 8.11 25.41 -22.97
N ILE A 652 6.80 25.29 -22.79
CA ILE A 652 5.83 26.16 -23.43
C ILE A 652 5.62 27.41 -22.56
N ALA A 653 6.53 28.37 -22.70
CA ALA A 653 6.52 29.59 -21.88
C ALA A 653 5.22 30.41 -22.01
N GLU A 654 4.51 30.28 -23.14
CA GLU A 654 3.21 30.92 -23.40
C GLU A 654 2.07 30.33 -22.55
N SER A 655 2.21 29.07 -22.11
CA SER A 655 1.27 28.43 -21.18
C SER A 655 1.35 28.99 -19.75
N ARG A 656 2.37 29.80 -19.43
CA ARG A 656 2.69 30.20 -18.06
C ARG A 656 1.60 31.07 -17.45
N ARG A 657 0.95 30.56 -16.40
CA ARG A 657 -0.16 31.22 -15.71
C ARG A 657 0.20 31.52 -14.26
N GLN A 658 -0.08 32.74 -13.79
CA GLN A 658 0.00 33.05 -12.36
C GLN A 658 -1.28 32.58 -11.66
N VAL A 659 -1.11 31.93 -10.51
CA VAL A 659 -2.20 31.51 -9.63
C VAL A 659 -1.92 31.95 -8.19
N VAL A 660 -2.99 32.15 -7.43
CA VAL A 660 -2.94 32.40 -5.98
C VAL A 660 -3.78 31.31 -5.33
N LEU A 661 -3.19 30.58 -4.40
CA LEU A 661 -3.79 29.48 -3.68
C LEU A 661 -3.95 29.85 -2.21
N ALA A 662 -5.17 29.71 -1.68
CA ALA A 662 -5.44 29.82 -0.25
C ALA A 662 -5.12 28.52 0.49
N GLU A 663 -5.04 28.59 1.82
CA GLU A 663 -4.75 27.42 2.66
C GLU A 663 -5.90 26.40 2.59
N GLY A 664 -5.60 25.17 2.18
CA GLY A 664 -6.62 24.13 2.02
C GLY A 664 -7.65 24.41 0.92
N GLU A 665 -7.25 25.12 -0.14
CA GLU A 665 -8.05 25.35 -1.33
C GLU A 665 -7.81 24.28 -2.41
N ALA A 666 -8.90 23.77 -3.00
CA ALA A 666 -8.88 22.93 -4.20
C ALA A 666 -9.20 23.82 -5.42
N LEU A 667 -8.19 24.53 -5.92
CA LEU A 667 -8.35 25.46 -7.03
C LEU A 667 -8.43 24.67 -8.35
N GLY A 668 -9.61 24.67 -8.96
CA GLY A 668 -9.86 24.06 -10.27
C GLY A 668 -9.70 25.04 -11.44
N GLN A 669 -9.82 24.52 -12.66
CA GLN A 669 -9.83 25.29 -13.91
C GLN A 669 -8.55 26.13 -14.14
N VAL A 670 -7.42 25.63 -13.62
CA VAL A 670 -6.08 26.12 -13.94
C VAL A 670 -5.62 25.47 -15.26
N ASP A 671 -6.44 25.64 -16.28
CA ASP A 671 -6.23 25.04 -17.59
C ASP A 671 -5.08 25.77 -18.33
N LEU A 672 -4.26 25.01 -19.05
CA LEU A 672 -3.02 25.44 -19.70
C LEU A 672 -3.06 25.11 -21.19
N VAL A 673 -2.99 26.15 -22.02
CA VAL A 673 -2.92 26.01 -23.48
C VAL A 673 -1.51 25.56 -23.87
N ALA A 674 -1.42 24.44 -24.60
CA ALA A 674 -0.17 23.96 -25.19
C ALA A 674 0.15 24.64 -26.53
N GLN A 675 -0.88 24.86 -27.35
CA GLN A 675 -0.81 25.53 -28.64
C GLN A 675 -2.21 26.05 -29.02
N ALA A 676 -2.26 27.21 -29.66
CA ALA A 676 -3.47 27.75 -30.29
C ALA A 676 -3.51 27.43 -31.81
N GLY A 677 -4.71 27.17 -32.32
CA GLY A 677 -5.00 26.77 -33.69
C GLY A 677 -4.65 25.31 -34.04
N VAL A 678 -4.78 24.99 -35.33
CA VAL A 678 -4.50 23.64 -35.85
C VAL A 678 -3.02 23.29 -35.74
N THR A 679 -2.70 22.24 -34.99
CA THR A 679 -1.33 21.73 -34.84
C THR A 679 -0.83 21.15 -36.18
N SER A 680 0.21 21.77 -36.74
CA SER A 680 0.87 21.34 -37.98
C SER A 680 2.29 20.87 -37.69
N TRP A 681 2.54 19.58 -37.88
CA TRP A 681 3.89 18.97 -37.76
C TRP A 681 4.85 19.37 -38.88
N GLN A 682 4.34 20.03 -39.93
CA GLN A 682 5.11 20.72 -40.95
C GLN A 682 5.28 22.21 -40.58
N ASN A 683 6.50 22.74 -40.69
CA ASN A 683 6.76 24.17 -40.43
C ASN A 683 5.98 25.04 -41.45
N PRO A 684 5.05 25.89 -40.99
CA PRO A 684 4.15 26.65 -41.87
C PRO A 684 4.83 27.80 -42.62
N VAL A 685 6.04 28.20 -42.20
CA VAL A 685 6.84 29.25 -42.85
C VAL A 685 7.81 28.64 -43.86
N ARG A 686 8.51 27.56 -43.47
CA ARG A 686 9.50 26.87 -44.29
C ARG A 686 9.65 25.43 -43.82
N ALA A 687 9.03 24.48 -44.52
CA ALA A 687 8.93 23.07 -44.09
C ALA A 687 10.25 22.39 -43.68
N THR A 688 11.39 22.80 -44.26
CA THR A 688 12.73 22.26 -44.00
C THR A 688 13.46 22.86 -42.80
N ASP A 689 12.93 23.93 -42.21
CA ASP A 689 13.35 24.47 -40.90
C ASP A 689 12.61 23.67 -39.81
N VAL A 690 13.17 22.50 -39.50
CA VAL A 690 12.60 21.54 -38.56
C VAL A 690 12.69 22.08 -37.13
N THR A 691 13.76 22.80 -36.80
CA THR A 691 13.97 23.36 -35.45
C THR A 691 13.14 24.61 -35.18
N GLY A 692 12.62 25.27 -36.22
CA GLY A 692 11.84 26.51 -36.10
C GLY A 692 12.69 27.74 -35.79
N ASP A 693 14.01 27.69 -36.00
CA ASP A 693 14.94 28.76 -35.61
C ASP A 693 15.09 29.87 -36.68
N GLY A 694 14.38 29.73 -37.81
CA GLY A 694 14.41 30.62 -38.97
C GLY A 694 15.48 30.26 -40.01
N HIS A 695 16.32 29.27 -39.74
CA HIS A 695 17.39 28.81 -40.63
C HIS A 695 17.20 27.33 -40.99
N VAL A 696 17.83 26.91 -42.07
CA VAL A 696 17.92 25.48 -42.43
C VAL A 696 19.37 25.10 -42.28
N THR A 697 19.64 24.21 -41.35
CA THR A 697 20.97 23.81 -40.89
C THR A 697 21.08 22.27 -40.85
N PRO A 698 22.30 21.70 -40.68
CA PRO A 698 22.44 20.26 -40.44
C PRO A 698 21.75 19.77 -39.16
N LEU A 699 21.40 20.65 -38.20
CA LEU A 699 20.68 20.28 -36.98
C LEU A 699 19.24 19.87 -37.29
N ASP A 700 18.60 20.51 -38.27
CA ASP A 700 17.25 20.18 -38.73
C ASP A 700 17.17 18.75 -39.25
N ALA A 701 18.12 18.36 -40.12
CA ALA A 701 18.23 17.00 -40.63
C ALA A 701 18.55 16.00 -39.51
N LEU A 702 19.47 16.33 -38.60
CA LEU A 702 19.81 15.49 -37.45
C LEU A 702 18.62 15.29 -36.50
N THR A 703 17.76 16.31 -36.34
CA THR A 703 16.57 16.24 -35.48
C THR A 703 15.56 15.22 -36.00
N VAL A 704 15.30 15.20 -37.31
CA VAL A 704 14.47 14.16 -37.95
C VAL A 704 15.14 12.78 -37.90
N ILE A 705 16.45 12.68 -38.15
CA ILE A 705 17.19 11.40 -38.06
C ILE A 705 17.09 10.80 -36.65
N ASN A 706 17.27 11.62 -35.61
CA ASN A 706 17.17 11.19 -34.22
C ASN A 706 15.75 10.70 -33.90
N PHE A 707 14.71 11.38 -34.40
CA PHE A 707 13.32 10.94 -34.24
C PHE A 707 13.09 9.56 -34.86
N VAL A 708 13.47 9.37 -36.14
CA VAL A 708 13.29 8.11 -36.87
C VAL A 708 14.03 6.95 -36.19
N ASN A 709 15.25 7.21 -35.69
CA ASN A 709 16.05 6.20 -34.98
C ASN A 709 15.46 5.85 -33.60
N ALA A 710 14.88 6.81 -32.88
CA ALA A 710 14.25 6.57 -31.58
C ALA A 710 12.92 5.81 -31.69
N HIS A 711 12.19 5.96 -32.82
CA HIS A 711 10.84 5.42 -33.02
C HIS A 711 10.78 4.28 -34.04
N ALA A 712 11.78 3.39 -34.03
CA ALA A 712 11.91 2.25 -34.94
C ALA A 712 10.73 1.26 -34.84
N GLY A 713 9.66 1.52 -35.62
CA GLY A 713 8.43 0.71 -35.67
C GLY A 713 7.14 1.52 -35.64
N ASN A 714 7.17 2.78 -35.22
CA ASN A 714 6.04 3.70 -35.31
C ASN A 714 6.52 5.08 -35.80
N LEU A 715 6.35 5.35 -37.09
CA LEU A 715 6.80 6.58 -37.74
C LEU A 715 5.68 7.63 -37.86
N GLN A 716 4.56 7.51 -37.14
CA GLN A 716 3.56 8.58 -37.12
C GLN A 716 4.12 9.81 -36.38
N VAL A 717 3.63 11.00 -36.73
CA VAL A 717 3.91 12.23 -35.98
C VAL A 717 3.58 12.08 -34.49
N PRO A 718 4.29 12.76 -33.58
CA PRO A 718 4.02 12.67 -32.15
C PRO A 718 2.56 13.01 -31.81
N LEU A 719 1.91 12.12 -31.08
CA LEU A 719 0.50 12.29 -30.65
C LEU A 719 0.35 13.16 -29.39
N SER A 720 1.47 13.46 -28.72
CA SER A 720 1.48 14.05 -27.37
C SER A 720 2.55 15.13 -27.21
N ASP A 721 3.07 15.69 -28.29
CA ASP A 721 4.10 16.74 -28.26
C ASP A 721 3.63 17.91 -29.15
N VAL A 722 4.30 19.05 -29.13
CA VAL A 722 3.99 20.19 -30.02
C VAL A 722 5.23 20.63 -30.81
N PRO A 723 5.09 20.98 -32.10
CA PRO A 723 6.15 21.62 -32.84
C PRO A 723 6.49 23.02 -32.29
N PRO A 724 7.75 23.48 -32.41
CA PRO A 724 8.90 22.76 -32.93
C PRO A 724 9.46 21.72 -31.93
N PRO A 725 10.05 20.60 -32.42
CA PRO A 725 10.45 20.41 -33.82
C PRO A 725 9.34 19.99 -34.79
N TYR A 726 9.38 20.53 -36.01
CA TYR A 726 8.50 20.21 -37.13
C TYR A 726 9.00 18.97 -37.88
N TYR A 727 8.76 17.78 -37.32
CA TYR A 727 9.30 16.52 -37.85
C TYR A 727 8.74 16.09 -39.21
N ASP A 728 7.53 16.51 -39.58
CA ASP A 728 6.83 16.11 -40.81
C ASP A 728 7.09 17.15 -41.92
N VAL A 729 8.21 16.99 -42.62
CA VAL A 729 8.70 17.98 -43.58
C VAL A 729 7.87 17.94 -44.86
N ASP A 730 7.33 16.78 -45.25
CA ASP A 730 6.49 16.69 -46.46
C ASP A 730 4.97 16.85 -46.21
N GLY A 731 4.53 16.76 -44.95
CA GLY A 731 3.16 16.98 -44.51
C GLY A 731 2.24 15.76 -44.65
N ASN A 732 2.80 14.55 -44.73
CA ASN A 732 2.05 13.31 -44.95
C ASN A 732 1.52 12.64 -43.66
N GLY A 733 1.88 13.14 -42.48
CA GLY A 733 1.51 12.59 -41.17
C GLY A 733 2.47 11.52 -40.62
N PHE A 734 3.58 11.25 -41.33
CA PHE A 734 4.61 10.29 -40.92
C PHE A 734 6.01 10.90 -41.04
N VAL A 735 6.80 10.75 -40.00
CA VAL A 735 8.21 11.18 -39.94
C VAL A 735 9.10 10.06 -40.47
N THR A 736 9.65 10.23 -41.67
CA THR A 736 10.37 9.18 -42.39
C THR A 736 11.75 9.63 -42.86
N ALA A 737 12.49 8.73 -43.53
CA ALA A 737 13.71 9.10 -44.22
C ALA A 737 13.49 10.08 -45.40
N ALA A 738 12.25 10.24 -45.90
CA ALA A 738 11.94 11.22 -46.93
C ALA A 738 12.09 12.65 -46.39
N ASP A 739 11.61 12.90 -45.18
CA ASP A 739 11.66 14.19 -44.48
C ASP A 739 13.11 14.67 -44.27
N VAL A 740 13.98 13.74 -43.86
CA VAL A 740 15.44 13.96 -43.79
C VAL A 740 16.02 14.40 -45.14
N LEU A 741 15.60 13.74 -46.24
CA LEU A 741 16.11 14.03 -47.58
C LEU A 741 15.67 15.41 -48.08
N PHE A 742 14.46 15.88 -47.74
CA PHE A 742 14.03 17.24 -48.08
C PHE A 742 14.95 18.30 -47.47
N VAL A 743 15.28 18.17 -46.17
CA VAL A 743 16.22 19.09 -45.49
C VAL A 743 17.61 19.05 -46.11
N ILE A 744 18.17 17.84 -46.33
CA ILE A 744 19.50 17.67 -46.93
C ILE A 744 19.58 18.25 -48.35
N ASN A 745 18.54 18.08 -49.16
CA ASN A 745 18.49 18.64 -50.51
C ASN A 745 18.53 20.18 -50.49
N GLU A 746 17.87 20.82 -49.54
CA GLU A 746 17.87 22.28 -49.41
C GLU A 746 19.22 22.83 -48.89
N LEU A 747 19.90 22.11 -47.98
CA LEU A 747 21.28 22.43 -47.56
C LEU A 747 22.27 22.37 -48.74
N ASN A 748 22.13 21.37 -49.60
CA ASN A 748 22.98 21.21 -50.79
C ASN A 748 22.67 22.26 -51.89
N ALA A 749 21.41 22.69 -52.00
CA ALA A 749 21.02 23.81 -52.88
C ALA A 749 21.51 25.17 -52.35
N SER A 750 21.56 25.35 -51.03
CA SER A 750 22.01 26.60 -50.38
C SER A 750 23.52 26.79 -50.45
N SER A 751 24.30 25.71 -50.35
CA SER A 751 25.77 25.74 -50.42
C SER A 751 26.35 25.93 -51.83
N SER A 752 25.55 25.72 -52.88
CA SER A 752 25.96 25.88 -54.29
C SER A 752 25.76 27.29 -54.87
N GLY A 753 25.31 28.26 -54.05
CA GLY A 753 25.02 29.64 -54.47
C GLY A 753 26.14 30.68 -54.29
N LEU A 754 27.31 30.32 -53.74
CA LEU A 754 28.35 31.27 -53.29
C LEU A 754 29.63 31.31 -54.16
N GLU A 755 29.52 31.16 -55.49
CA GLU A 755 30.63 31.47 -56.42
C GLU A 755 30.19 32.31 -57.64
N SER A 756 30.12 33.64 -57.50
CA SER A 756 30.29 34.59 -58.62
C SER A 756 30.49 36.03 -58.14
N GLY A 757 31.64 36.66 -58.42
CA GLY A 757 31.78 38.12 -58.23
C GLY A 757 33.16 38.70 -57.94
N GLU A 758 33.95 38.91 -59.00
CA GLU A 758 35.03 39.92 -59.14
C GLU A 758 36.40 39.74 -58.43
N ALA A 759 37.44 40.21 -59.13
CA ALA A 759 38.86 40.21 -58.76
C ALA A 759 39.39 41.66 -58.72
N LEU A 760 40.52 42.03 -58.08
CA LEU A 760 41.95 41.84 -58.42
C LEU A 760 42.77 42.63 -57.33
N PRO A 761 44.12 42.76 -57.37
CA PRO A 761 45.16 41.70 -57.32
C PRO A 761 46.37 42.01 -56.38
N GLY A 762 47.22 41.01 -56.14
CA GLY A 762 48.65 41.18 -55.81
C GLY A 762 49.07 40.94 -54.35
N GLY A 763 50.21 40.30 -54.04
CA GLY A 763 51.18 39.63 -54.92
C GLY A 763 52.47 39.20 -54.18
N GLY A 764 53.20 38.21 -54.71
CA GLY A 764 54.48 37.71 -54.17
C GLY A 764 54.34 36.49 -53.23
N LEU A 765 54.48 35.24 -53.70
CA LEU A 765 55.75 34.50 -53.87
C LEU A 765 56.47 34.24 -52.52
N ALA A 766 56.40 33.02 -51.96
CA ALA A 766 57.31 31.87 -52.19
C ALA A 766 58.65 32.02 -51.41
N SER A 767 59.34 30.99 -50.89
CA SER A 767 59.39 29.54 -51.18
C SER A 767 60.21 28.78 -50.11
N GLY A 768 60.11 27.45 -50.06
CA GLY A 768 61.13 26.55 -49.50
C GLY A 768 60.94 26.22 -48.00
N ASP A 769 60.75 24.99 -47.50
CA ASP A 769 60.95 23.59 -47.91
C ASP A 769 62.04 22.85 -47.08
N SER A 770 61.70 21.59 -46.76
CA SER A 770 62.49 20.41 -46.37
C SER A 770 63.45 20.36 -45.14
N SER A 771 63.12 19.35 -44.30
CA SER A 771 63.98 18.32 -43.68
C SER A 771 65.04 18.66 -42.60
N ASP A 772 64.66 18.37 -41.35
CA ASP A 772 65.09 17.21 -40.53
C ASP A 772 66.57 17.02 -40.04
N SER A 773 66.64 16.68 -38.74
CA SER A 773 67.65 15.88 -38.01
C SER A 773 68.99 16.47 -37.49
N ALA A 774 69.29 16.03 -36.25
CA ALA A 774 70.59 15.81 -35.59
C ALA A 774 71.31 16.92 -34.77
N GLU A 775 71.16 16.79 -33.43
CA GLU A 775 72.17 16.81 -32.33
C GLU A 775 73.18 17.96 -32.11
N GLY A 776 73.31 18.38 -30.83
CA GLY A 776 74.40 19.23 -30.31
C GLY A 776 74.18 19.70 -28.85
N GLU A 777 75.07 19.31 -27.93
CA GLU A 777 74.96 19.44 -26.46
C GLU A 777 75.05 20.87 -25.87
N GLY A 778 74.56 21.08 -24.63
CA GLY A 778 74.95 22.25 -23.82
C GLY A 778 74.11 22.64 -22.57
N GLU A 779 74.36 21.98 -21.43
CA GLU A 779 74.18 22.42 -20.01
C GLU A 779 72.85 23.01 -19.46
N THR A 780 72.63 22.82 -18.16
CA THR A 780 71.38 23.03 -17.36
C THR A 780 71.52 24.25 -16.40
N PRO A 781 70.57 24.68 -15.51
CA PRO A 781 69.41 23.94 -14.94
C PRO A 781 68.11 24.73 -14.55
N HIS A 782 67.24 24.00 -13.82
CA HIS A 782 65.99 24.36 -13.11
C HIS A 782 64.69 24.19 -13.91
N ASP A 783 63.66 23.40 -13.55
CA ASP A 783 63.08 22.82 -12.30
C ASP A 783 61.60 23.29 -12.25
N SER A 784 60.56 22.47 -12.08
CA SER A 784 60.45 21.00 -11.98
C SER A 784 59.07 20.56 -12.56
N VAL A 785 58.89 19.27 -12.90
CA VAL A 785 57.82 18.76 -13.81
C VAL A 785 56.78 17.87 -13.11
N ALA A 786 55.65 17.61 -13.80
CA ALA A 786 54.48 16.85 -13.36
C ALA A 786 54.55 15.30 -13.54
N ALA A 787 53.60 14.61 -12.89
CA ALA A 787 52.90 13.36 -13.26
C ALA A 787 53.65 12.04 -13.67
N ALA A 788 53.50 11.01 -12.80
CA ALA A 788 53.33 9.56 -13.09
C ALA A 788 54.39 8.84 -14.00
N PRO A 789 54.23 7.56 -14.45
CA PRO A 789 53.53 6.36 -13.95
C PRO A 789 54.45 5.08 -13.87
N ALA A 790 53.85 3.88 -13.67
CA ALA A 790 54.31 2.55 -14.19
C ALA A 790 55.62 1.87 -13.61
N ILE A 791 55.84 0.53 -13.56
CA ILE A 791 55.07 -0.69 -13.92
C ILE A 791 55.65 -1.97 -13.21
N TRP A 792 54.78 -2.90 -12.75
CA TRP A 792 54.89 -4.38 -12.58
C TRP A 792 55.98 -5.10 -11.72
N MET A 793 55.53 -5.92 -10.75
CA MET A 793 55.61 -7.41 -10.73
C MET A 793 55.01 -8.02 -9.42
N THR A 794 54.64 -9.32 -9.44
CA THR A 794 53.94 -10.06 -8.34
C THR A 794 54.84 -11.18 -7.72
N PRO A 795 54.29 -12.18 -6.97
CA PRO A 795 54.13 -12.36 -5.51
C PRO A 795 55.31 -13.20 -4.88
N PRO A 796 55.25 -14.03 -3.77
CA PRO A 796 54.20 -14.37 -2.79
C PRO A 796 54.61 -14.59 -1.28
N ALA A 797 53.63 -15.04 -0.48
CA ALA A 797 53.69 -16.02 0.64
C ALA A 797 54.18 -15.69 2.09
N SER A 798 53.23 -15.87 3.04
CA SER A 798 53.31 -16.52 4.39
C SER A 798 54.27 -16.07 5.53
N ASP A 799 53.70 -15.57 6.64
CA ASP A 799 53.76 -16.06 8.06
C ASP A 799 55.01 -16.78 8.66
N PRO A 800 55.20 -16.79 10.01
CA PRO A 800 55.17 -15.73 11.06
C PRO A 800 56.44 -15.92 12.00
N PRO A 801 56.46 -15.95 13.36
CA PRO A 801 55.81 -15.20 14.47
C PRO A 801 56.81 -14.62 15.56
N VAL A 802 56.27 -14.20 16.72
CA VAL A 802 56.84 -14.08 18.11
C VAL A 802 57.57 -12.79 18.61
N ASP A 803 56.87 -12.02 19.47
CA ASP A 803 57.07 -11.67 20.91
C ASP A 803 58.48 -11.93 21.60
N PRO A 804 58.85 -11.42 22.82
CA PRO A 804 57.97 -10.87 23.89
C PRO A 804 58.50 -9.75 24.87
N ALA A 805 57.64 -9.38 25.85
CA ALA A 805 57.96 -9.00 27.26
C ALA A 805 58.61 -7.61 27.53
N VAL A 806 58.60 -6.94 28.71
CA VAL A 806 57.96 -7.00 30.07
C VAL A 806 58.34 -5.68 30.82
N ALA A 807 57.76 -5.15 31.93
CA ALA A 807 56.42 -5.04 32.56
C ALA A 807 56.62 -4.22 33.89
N ILE A 808 55.63 -4.18 34.83
CA ILE A 808 55.79 -3.87 36.31
C ILE A 808 56.09 -2.38 36.65
N ALA A 809 55.65 -1.69 37.74
CA ALA A 809 54.63 -1.81 38.84
C ALA A 809 54.73 -0.52 39.74
N SER A 810 53.91 -0.17 40.76
CA SER A 810 52.48 -0.39 41.15
C SER A 810 52.13 0.35 42.47
N ARG A 811 50.86 0.78 42.68
CA ARG A 811 50.10 0.85 43.99
C ARG A 811 50.50 1.89 45.08
N PRO A 812 49.74 2.08 46.21
CA PRO A 812 48.26 2.02 46.43
C PRO A 812 47.64 3.02 47.49
N GLY A 813 46.30 3.05 47.57
CA GLY A 813 45.49 3.14 48.84
C GLY A 813 44.56 4.36 49.03
N ARG A 814 43.49 4.38 49.84
CA ARG A 814 42.49 3.42 50.39
C ARG A 814 41.52 4.21 51.31
N SER A 815 40.22 3.81 51.36
CA SER A 815 39.20 4.09 52.43
C SER A 815 38.47 5.46 52.39
N THR A 816 37.21 5.68 52.86
CA THR A 816 36.09 4.79 53.35
C THR A 816 34.70 5.48 53.35
N ALA A 817 33.60 4.71 53.20
CA ALA A 817 32.24 4.89 53.79
C ALA A 817 31.35 6.10 53.34
N THR A 818 29.99 6.09 53.32
CA THR A 818 28.96 5.12 53.81
C THR A 818 27.55 5.33 53.18
N HIS A 819 26.89 4.22 52.77
CA HIS A 819 25.44 3.88 52.87
C HIS A 819 24.29 4.68 52.20
N GLY A 820 23.46 3.94 51.42
CA GLY A 820 22.07 4.24 51.05
C GLY A 820 21.52 3.30 49.94
N ARG A 821 20.51 2.46 50.23
CA ARG A 821 19.78 1.57 49.27
C ARG A 821 18.28 1.93 49.28
N PRO A 822 17.51 1.71 48.19
CA PRO A 822 16.85 0.41 47.91
C PRO A 822 17.23 -0.17 46.53
N PHE A 823 17.46 -1.48 46.39
CA PHE A 823 16.52 -2.55 45.99
C PHE A 823 16.08 -2.55 44.51
N VAL A 824 16.39 -3.67 43.84
CA VAL A 824 16.18 -3.95 42.41
C VAL A 824 15.29 -5.19 42.29
N TYR A 825 14.27 -5.15 41.43
CA TYR A 825 13.60 -6.35 40.94
C TYR A 825 14.30 -6.81 39.66
N SER A 826 14.71 -8.08 39.62
CA SER A 826 15.33 -8.69 38.43
C SER A 826 14.33 -9.59 37.72
N ALA A 827 13.88 -9.21 36.52
CA ALA A 827 13.32 -10.16 35.57
C ALA A 827 14.46 -11.06 35.04
N ARG A 828 14.25 -12.38 35.03
CA ARG A 828 15.18 -13.35 34.45
C ARG A 828 14.57 -13.93 33.18
N THR A 829 14.99 -13.43 32.03
CA THR A 829 14.73 -14.09 30.74
C THR A 829 15.72 -15.24 30.56
N ALA A 830 15.22 -16.44 30.26
CA ALA A 830 16.06 -17.63 30.09
C ALA A 830 16.58 -17.71 28.65
N ALA A 831 17.88 -17.48 28.46
CA ALA A 831 18.54 -17.72 27.18
C ALA A 831 18.71 -19.24 26.94
N SER A 832 18.27 -19.74 25.78
CA SER A 832 18.52 -21.12 25.34
C SER A 832 19.49 -21.13 24.16
N VAL A 833 20.65 -21.73 24.37
CA VAL A 833 21.73 -21.84 23.37
C VAL A 833 21.40 -22.95 22.39
N ARG A 834 21.39 -22.67 21.08
CA ARG A 834 21.37 -23.69 20.02
C ARG A 834 22.75 -23.84 19.38
N THR A 835 23.24 -25.07 19.37
CA THR A 835 24.53 -25.49 18.79
C THR A 835 24.36 -25.99 17.36
N SER A 836 25.26 -25.60 16.45
CA SER A 836 25.34 -26.10 15.07
C SER A 836 25.81 -27.56 14.99
N PRO A 837 25.45 -28.29 13.91
CA PRO A 837 26.28 -29.36 13.38
C PRO A 837 26.69 -29.14 11.91
N VAL A 838 27.81 -29.76 11.53
CA VAL A 838 28.52 -29.63 10.25
C VAL A 838 28.20 -30.79 9.29
N GLU A 839 28.26 -30.49 7.98
CA GLU A 839 28.31 -31.35 6.77
C GLU A 839 28.24 -32.89 6.86
N LEU A 840 27.56 -33.49 5.88
CA LEU A 840 28.15 -34.58 5.09
C LEU A 840 27.60 -34.62 3.65
N ARG A 841 28.46 -34.96 2.70
CA ARG A 841 28.28 -34.80 1.23
C ARG A 841 27.56 -36.01 0.60
N HIS A 842 26.87 -35.80 -0.53
CA HIS A 842 27.05 -36.66 -1.71
C HIS A 842 26.70 -35.97 -3.04
N ARG A 843 27.37 -36.40 -4.12
CA ARG A 843 27.27 -35.82 -5.49
C ARG A 843 26.02 -36.28 -6.27
N GLY A 844 25.50 -35.40 -7.12
CA GLY A 844 24.65 -35.72 -8.28
C GLY A 844 24.75 -34.59 -9.31
N SER A 845 24.97 -34.92 -10.59
CA SER A 845 25.34 -33.97 -11.64
C SER A 845 24.39 -33.98 -12.83
N SER A 846 24.04 -32.81 -13.38
CA SER A 846 23.85 -32.58 -14.82
C SER A 846 23.70 -31.10 -15.15
N GLU A 847 24.19 -30.69 -16.33
CA GLU A 847 24.04 -29.35 -16.93
C GLU A 847 22.54 -29.06 -17.24
N THR A 848 22.02 -27.84 -17.36
CA THR A 848 22.33 -26.70 -18.26
C THR A 848 21.56 -25.45 -17.75
N GLY A 849 21.79 -24.19 -18.16
CA GLY A 849 22.83 -23.58 -18.99
C GLY A 849 22.58 -22.06 -19.17
N LEU A 850 23.67 -21.28 -19.20
CA LEU A 850 23.79 -19.91 -19.74
C LEU A 850 22.91 -18.77 -19.16
N THR A 851 23.56 -17.86 -18.42
CA THR A 851 23.14 -16.49 -18.10
C THR A 851 24.18 -15.49 -18.68
N PRO A 852 23.95 -14.16 -18.67
CA PRO A 852 24.44 -13.26 -19.73
C PRO A 852 25.86 -12.73 -19.55
N LEU A 853 26.37 -12.09 -20.62
CA LEU A 853 27.57 -11.25 -20.60
C LEU A 853 27.20 -9.81 -20.93
N ASP A 854 27.91 -8.89 -20.27
CA ASP A 854 27.58 -7.48 -20.12
C ASP A 854 28.77 -6.59 -20.54
N SER A 855 28.49 -5.33 -20.84
CA SER A 855 29.43 -4.20 -21.03
C SER A 855 30.35 -4.18 -22.27
N ALA A 856 30.75 -2.95 -22.66
CA ALA A 856 31.34 -2.59 -23.96
C ALA A 856 32.74 -1.97 -23.88
N VAL A 857 33.48 -1.94 -25.00
CA VAL A 857 34.71 -1.14 -25.22
C VAL A 857 34.78 -0.67 -26.70
N ASP A 858 35.33 0.53 -26.93
CA ASP A 858 35.48 1.29 -28.20
C ASP A 858 35.91 0.50 -29.46
N TRP A 859 35.44 0.79 -30.68
CA TRP A 859 35.31 2.06 -31.45
C TRP A 859 36.61 2.59 -32.05
N PRO A 860 37.07 1.95 -33.16
CA PRO A 860 37.22 2.72 -34.40
C PRO A 860 36.78 1.91 -35.63
N ALA A 861 35.50 2.02 -36.02
CA ALA A 861 34.96 1.31 -37.20
C ALA A 861 33.85 2.07 -37.97
N LEU A 862 33.59 3.35 -37.66
CA LEU A 862 32.43 4.06 -38.22
C LEU A 862 32.57 4.44 -39.70
N GLU A 863 33.78 4.70 -40.19
CA GLU A 863 34.00 5.03 -41.61
C GLU A 863 33.71 3.85 -42.56
N ALA A 864 33.71 2.60 -42.07
CA ALA A 864 33.41 1.43 -42.89
C ALA A 864 31.91 1.07 -42.98
N ILE A 865 31.07 1.63 -42.10
CA ILE A 865 29.62 1.36 -42.08
C ILE A 865 28.85 2.37 -42.96
N LEU A 866 29.39 3.58 -43.11
CA LEU A 866 28.78 4.63 -43.93
C LEU A 866 28.90 4.37 -45.45
N ASP A 867 29.92 3.65 -45.91
CA ASP A 867 30.07 3.26 -47.33
C ASP A 867 29.13 2.11 -47.76
N ASP A 868 28.79 1.17 -46.87
CA ASP A 868 27.97 -0.01 -47.22
C ASP A 868 26.46 0.35 -47.29
N LEU A 869 26.02 1.29 -46.45
CA LEU A 869 24.65 1.82 -46.47
C LEU A 869 24.31 2.63 -47.73
N ALA A 870 25.31 3.22 -48.40
CA ALA A 870 25.12 3.89 -49.69
C ALA A 870 24.87 2.91 -50.86
N GLY A 871 25.27 1.63 -50.72
CA GLY A 871 25.06 0.60 -51.74
C GLY A 871 23.68 -0.08 -51.70
N GLY A 872 23.07 -0.19 -50.52
CA GLY A 872 21.85 -1.00 -50.33
C GLY A 872 20.56 -0.42 -50.89
N VAL A 873 20.42 0.91 -50.95
CA VAL A 873 19.13 1.58 -51.25
C VAL A 873 18.85 1.69 -52.76
N ALA A 874 19.88 1.61 -53.62
CA ALA A 874 19.73 1.67 -55.07
C ALA A 874 19.11 0.39 -55.71
N GLY A 875 18.99 -0.70 -54.95
CA GLY A 875 18.49 -1.99 -55.46
C GLY A 875 16.99 -2.26 -55.26
N ALA A 876 16.31 -1.54 -54.35
CA ALA A 876 14.98 -1.90 -53.86
C ALA A 876 13.80 -1.18 -54.53
N LEU A 877 14.04 -0.11 -55.30
CA LEU A 877 12.98 0.74 -55.90
C LEU A 877 12.75 0.52 -57.41
N ALA A 878 13.02 -0.70 -57.90
CA ALA A 878 12.79 -1.08 -59.32
C ALA A 878 11.88 -2.32 -59.50
N GLY A 879 11.25 -2.82 -58.43
CA GLY A 879 10.49 -4.07 -58.43
C GLY A 879 8.97 -3.94 -58.66
N ASP A 880 8.31 -3.08 -57.90
CA ASP A 880 6.84 -3.13 -57.71
C ASP A 880 6.05 -2.06 -58.48
N LEU A 881 6.38 -1.88 -59.75
CA LEU A 881 5.53 -1.17 -60.72
C LEU A 881 5.30 -2.06 -61.95
N LEU A 882 4.69 -3.25 -61.78
CA LEU A 882 3.96 -4.02 -62.83
C LEU A 882 3.34 -5.36 -62.33
N ALA A 883 2.39 -5.36 -61.38
CA ALA A 883 1.25 -6.30 -61.30
C ALA A 883 0.49 -6.19 -59.96
N GLY A 884 -0.84 -5.97 -60.00
CA GLY A 884 -1.72 -6.03 -58.82
C GLY A 884 -2.78 -4.95 -58.82
#